data_AF-A0A7Y5LDP8-F1
#
_entry.id   AF-A0A7Y5LDP8-F1
#
_cell.length_a   1.000
_cell.length_b   1.000
_cell.length_c   1.000
_cell.angle_alpha   90.00
_cell.angle_beta   90.00
_cell.angle_gamma   90.00
#
_symmetry.space_group_name_H-M   'P 1'
#
loop_
_entity.id
_entity.type
_entity.pdbx_description
1 polymer ?
#
loop_
_entity_poly.entity_id
_entity_poly.type
_entity_poly.pdbx_seq_one_letter_code
_entity_poly.pdbx_strand_id
1 'polypeptide(L)'
;MNVRMNWGSICFFMFTVLISELQGAVTKSEVFTTLQDTSFLRLKSSAAADIKSYEELSGALQLLSKLFGDKLKSAEKNLKIVLEKDPDDIEAMFLMGIVLRYNGKLDESENLFKRVISKDDRFFAFDFRNVWLQLGYVYKESKKYELAVDAFKQGAIINLQDTWPLIELSDVFIDMNRPEEASEAFNAGLNDIKDSKAIERLFIDVQDIASKTELAQWENLKSNEEKLQFIRTFWKKRDPNPIDPVNQRLIEHYRRLDFARQSYGRPLKPWYDDRGLIYVRLGKPDRVYFGKPRQDIKENESWLYDNIKTGLYFDFVDVGSGYQLRSLIDAADKSASMEEIIGVFDERATLHPYYQQMAQKIRTQADVQRIRAENDLNNIQTGKGGANLVEAFERFEKSQIGTQFLGNNTYQQDYIGNEVFAQQNQHFVFDFGAPHLPMNVNFASFKGQSKNSRMEFYFIVPFEKLNFIPDKNQLEKYTSNLKLNLKIYDTKYNEITSTEREVTVNSNATELKTHFYLDQIEQELVPGKYVMAVEIRNNEKDRVGIYQFVVSVRDYTADTLTVSDIELAQYVDNTLVKDKFVKPQTTLKVVPNPAAGILKDKPLTVYYEIYNLTVNNEGKSSYQVSYSIKMLDTDQSFLSSIAGIFSSNKDASTSSVTVKEGKSTSEKEYIGFDISELPKGVARLEIKVKDLLSNKETVSGINLTIVEDDKATSISKSNQENQN
;
A
#
# COMPACT_ATOMS: atom_id res chain seq x y z
N MET A 1 10.47 61.07 10.82
CA MET A 1 10.32 60.47 12.16
C MET A 1 9.73 59.09 11.97
N ASN A 2 10.59 58.08 11.97
CA ASN A 2 10.21 56.67 11.80
C ASN A 2 9.59 56.16 13.11
N VAL A 3 8.31 55.83 13.08
CA VAL A 3 7.70 54.99 14.12
C VAL A 3 7.66 53.57 13.57
N ARG A 4 8.67 52.76 13.92
CA ARG A 4 8.57 51.30 13.80
C ARG A 4 7.50 50.86 14.80
N MET A 5 6.31 50.49 14.33
CA MET A 5 5.38 49.70 15.14
C MET A 5 5.92 48.27 15.21
N ASN A 6 6.24 47.84 16.43
CA ASN A 6 6.66 46.48 16.74
C ASN A 6 5.42 45.55 16.67
N TRP A 7 5.58 44.29 16.24
CA TRP A 7 4.55 43.24 16.21
C TRP A 7 3.74 43.14 17.51
N GLY A 8 4.41 43.37 18.66
CA GLY A 8 3.74 43.46 19.96
C GLY A 8 2.64 44.52 20.02
N SER A 9 2.79 45.66 19.34
CA SER A 9 1.81 46.75 19.34
C SER A 9 0.59 46.47 18.46
N ILE A 10 0.74 45.71 17.37
CA ILE A 10 -0.35 45.36 16.44
C ILE A 10 -1.18 44.20 17.01
N CYS A 11 -0.52 43.17 17.55
CA CYS A 11 -1.19 42.12 18.32
C CYS A 11 -1.88 42.69 19.57
N PHE A 12 -1.26 43.64 20.28
CA PHE A 12 -1.89 44.31 21.42
C PHE A 12 -3.09 45.18 21.01
N PHE A 13 -3.06 45.82 19.82
CA PHE A 13 -4.19 46.60 19.29
C PHE A 13 -5.37 45.72 18.84
N MET A 14 -5.09 44.61 18.16
CA MET A 14 -6.10 43.60 17.80
C MET A 14 -6.69 42.90 19.04
N PHE A 15 -5.90 42.76 20.11
CA PHE A 15 -6.32 42.11 21.35
C PHE A 15 -7.02 43.06 22.35
N THR A 16 -6.71 44.36 22.36
CA THR A 16 -7.42 45.36 23.19
C THR A 16 -8.83 45.64 22.66
N VAL A 17 -9.03 45.60 21.34
CA VAL A 17 -10.36 45.61 20.72
C VAL A 17 -11.16 44.35 21.08
N LEU A 18 -10.50 43.20 21.19
CA LEU A 18 -11.11 41.92 21.62
C LEU A 18 -11.59 41.93 23.09
N ILE A 19 -10.87 42.60 23.99
CA ILE A 19 -11.20 42.68 25.43
C ILE A 19 -12.26 43.74 25.73
N SER A 20 -12.31 44.86 25.00
CA SER A 20 -13.32 45.90 25.26
C SER A 20 -14.75 45.47 24.92
N GLU A 21 -14.92 44.51 24.00
CA GLU A 21 -16.23 43.99 23.61
C GLU A 21 -16.68 42.75 24.43
N LEU A 22 -15.74 41.98 24.99
CA LEU A 22 -16.05 40.87 25.90
C LEU A 22 -16.59 41.32 27.28
N GLN A 23 -16.42 42.58 27.66
CA GLN A 23 -17.04 43.13 28.88
C GLN A 23 -18.52 43.53 28.68
N GLY A 24 -19.03 43.51 27.45
CA GLY A 24 -20.38 43.99 27.11
C GLY A 24 -21.47 42.93 26.99
N ALA A 25 -21.15 41.63 26.97
CA ALA A 25 -22.15 40.59 26.71
C ALA A 25 -21.95 39.34 27.59
N VAL A 26 -23.01 39.02 28.34
CA VAL A 26 -23.32 37.74 29.00
C VAL A 26 -22.77 37.52 30.42
N THR A 27 -23.68 37.06 31.28
CA THR A 27 -23.63 36.95 32.74
C THR A 27 -22.65 35.89 33.27
N LYS A 28 -22.04 36.22 34.42
CA LYS A 28 -20.89 35.58 35.10
C LYS A 28 -20.95 34.09 35.48
N SER A 29 -21.97 33.29 35.15
CA SER A 29 -22.06 31.89 35.64
C SER A 29 -21.68 30.80 34.64
N GLU A 30 -21.66 31.05 33.33
CA GLU A 30 -21.30 30.02 32.33
C GLU A 30 -19.81 29.99 31.96
N VAL A 31 -19.04 30.98 32.42
CA VAL A 31 -17.59 31.06 32.15
C VAL A 31 -16.78 30.13 33.05
N PHE A 32 -17.32 29.71 34.21
CA PHE A 32 -16.52 29.01 35.23
C PHE A 32 -16.37 27.49 35.02
N THR A 33 -17.21 26.84 34.22
CA THR A 33 -17.15 25.38 33.99
C THR A 33 -16.46 24.98 32.68
N THR A 34 -16.34 25.89 31.71
CA THR A 34 -15.61 25.64 30.44
C THR A 34 -14.11 26.00 30.54
N LEU A 35 -13.67 26.56 31.66
CA LEU A 35 -12.30 27.06 31.88
C LEU A 35 -11.42 26.15 32.77
N GLN A 36 -11.67 24.84 32.79
CA GLN A 36 -10.76 23.87 33.43
C GLN A 36 -9.91 23.03 32.50
N ASP A 37 -9.89 23.32 31.19
CA ASP A 37 -8.85 22.75 30.32
C ASP A 37 -7.72 23.77 30.07
N THR A 38 -6.62 23.56 30.80
CA THR A 38 -5.51 24.50 31.04
C THR A 38 -4.60 24.82 29.84
N SER A 39 -5.04 24.57 28.61
CA SER A 39 -4.30 24.84 27.36
C SER A 39 -4.53 26.25 26.80
N PHE A 40 -5.61 26.94 27.17
CA PHE A 40 -5.94 28.27 26.63
C PHE A 40 -5.27 29.46 27.34
N LEU A 41 -4.86 29.29 28.61
CA LEU A 41 -4.32 30.39 29.44
C LEU A 41 -2.78 30.52 29.41
N ARG A 42 -2.05 29.57 28.80
CA ARG A 42 -0.59 29.69 28.59
C ARG A 42 -0.20 30.54 27.37
N LEU A 43 -1.16 31.04 26.59
CA LEU A 43 -0.96 32.02 25.51
C LEU A 43 -0.91 33.47 26.02
N LYS A 44 -0.81 33.70 27.33
CA LYS A 44 -0.68 35.06 27.90
C LYS A 44 0.79 35.45 27.98
N SER A 45 1.16 36.45 27.19
CA SER A 45 2.37 37.30 27.31
C SER A 45 3.72 36.80 26.78
N SER A 46 3.87 35.53 26.35
CA SER A 46 5.09 35.08 25.62
C SER A 46 4.87 34.79 24.14
N ALA A 47 3.62 34.71 23.66
CA ALA A 47 3.30 34.19 22.34
C ALA A 47 3.47 35.16 21.17
N ALA A 48 3.65 36.46 21.41
CA ALA A 48 3.99 37.41 20.33
C ALA A 48 5.47 37.31 19.88
N ALA A 49 6.30 36.58 20.64
CA ALA A 49 7.71 36.35 20.33
C ALA A 49 8.01 34.88 19.95
N ASP A 50 6.99 34.01 19.86
CA ASP A 50 7.17 32.56 19.71
C ASP A 50 6.21 31.92 18.67
N ILE A 51 5.62 32.69 17.75
CA ILE A 51 5.04 32.11 16.51
C ILE A 51 6.22 31.70 15.64
N LYS A 52 6.58 30.41 15.68
CA LYS A 52 7.83 29.88 15.10
C LYS A 52 7.66 29.24 13.73
N SER A 53 6.44 29.11 13.21
CA SER A 53 6.18 28.41 11.94
C SER A 53 4.98 28.97 11.17
N TYR A 54 5.10 28.99 9.84
CA TYR A 54 4.07 29.40 8.89
C TYR A 54 2.79 28.55 8.99
N GLU A 55 2.87 27.29 9.45
CA GLU A 55 1.71 26.45 9.70
C GLU A 55 0.84 26.91 10.88
N GLU A 56 1.39 27.64 11.86
CA GLU A 56 0.57 28.26 12.92
C GLU A 56 -0.32 29.35 12.34
N LEU A 57 0.19 30.10 11.37
CA LEU A 57 -0.56 31.14 10.67
C LEU A 57 -1.57 30.54 9.69
N SER A 58 -1.16 29.58 8.86
CA SER A 58 -2.02 28.91 7.88
C SER A 58 -3.12 28.07 8.56
N GLY A 59 -2.76 27.31 9.59
CA GLY A 59 -3.70 26.53 10.40
C GLY A 59 -4.67 27.42 11.17
N ALA A 60 -4.21 28.53 11.75
CA ALA A 60 -5.10 29.52 12.37
C ALA A 60 -6.02 30.17 11.34
N LEU A 61 -5.53 30.54 10.15
CA LEU A 61 -6.34 31.16 9.09
C LEU A 61 -7.35 30.18 8.47
N GLN A 62 -7.02 28.90 8.29
CA GLN A 62 -7.97 27.86 7.88
C GLN A 62 -9.03 27.60 8.94
N LEU A 63 -8.64 27.51 10.21
CA LEU A 63 -9.57 27.33 11.33
C LEU A 63 -10.46 28.57 11.50
N LEU A 64 -9.91 29.77 11.29
CA LEU A 64 -10.64 31.05 11.35
C LEU A 64 -11.59 31.22 10.17
N SER A 65 -11.18 30.85 8.96
CA SER A 65 -12.03 30.85 7.75
C SER A 65 -13.26 29.96 7.92
N LYS A 66 -13.05 28.75 8.46
CA LYS A 66 -14.08 27.72 8.54
C LYS A 66 -14.98 27.84 9.77
N LEU A 67 -14.50 28.43 10.86
CA LEU A 67 -15.30 28.70 12.07
C LEU A 67 -15.93 30.10 12.10
N PHE A 68 -15.43 31.05 11.31
CA PHE A 68 -15.81 32.45 11.45
C PHE A 68 -15.73 33.21 10.11
N GLY A 69 -16.64 32.93 9.16
CA GLY A 69 -16.78 33.74 7.94
C GLY A 69 -16.92 35.25 8.19
N ASP A 70 -17.45 35.64 9.36
CA ASP A 70 -17.50 37.04 9.79
C ASP A 70 -16.13 37.63 10.17
N LYS A 71 -15.17 36.80 10.64
CA LYS A 71 -13.82 37.24 10.98
C LYS A 71 -12.93 37.47 9.75
N LEU A 72 -13.12 36.72 8.66
CA LEU A 72 -12.42 37.00 7.39
C LEU A 72 -12.84 38.35 6.80
N LYS A 73 -14.14 38.66 6.86
CA LYS A 73 -14.67 39.97 6.47
C LYS A 73 -14.11 41.09 7.35
N SER A 74 -14.00 40.87 8.66
CA SER A 74 -13.38 41.83 9.58
C SER A 74 -11.86 41.98 9.34
N ALA A 75 -11.15 40.90 9.05
CA ALA A 75 -9.72 40.94 8.72
C ALA A 75 -9.48 41.73 7.42
N GLU A 76 -10.26 41.45 6.37
CA GLU A 76 -10.23 42.21 5.12
C GLU A 76 -10.48 43.70 5.37
N LYS A 77 -11.52 44.05 6.16
CA LYS A 77 -11.81 45.44 6.50
C LYS A 77 -10.65 46.14 7.24
N ASN A 78 -10.05 45.47 8.22
CA ASN A 78 -8.96 46.06 9.01
C ASN A 78 -7.68 46.22 8.17
N LEU A 79 -7.32 45.22 7.37
CA LEU A 79 -6.17 45.29 6.46
C LEU A 79 -6.36 46.37 5.40
N LYS A 80 -7.60 46.59 4.94
CA LYS A 80 -7.92 47.69 4.02
C LYS A 80 -7.62 49.06 4.64
N ILE A 81 -7.95 49.28 5.91
CA ILE A 81 -7.63 50.53 6.63
C ILE A 81 -6.11 50.74 6.72
N VAL A 82 -5.33 49.67 6.92
CA VAL A 82 -3.86 49.76 6.94
C VAL A 82 -3.34 50.16 5.55
N LEU A 83 -3.81 49.49 4.50
CA LEU A 83 -3.42 49.76 3.11
C LEU A 83 -3.92 51.12 2.58
N GLU A 84 -4.98 51.69 3.15
CA GLU A 84 -5.42 53.06 2.86
C GLU A 84 -4.46 54.09 3.44
N LYS A 85 -3.82 53.80 4.59
CA LYS A 85 -2.85 54.68 5.24
C LYS A 85 -1.45 54.52 4.66
N ASP A 86 -1.07 53.28 4.35
CA ASP A 86 0.19 52.92 3.71
C ASP A 86 -0.06 51.87 2.62
N PRO A 87 -0.27 52.29 1.37
CA PRO A 87 -0.53 51.39 0.24
C PRO A 87 0.61 50.43 -0.10
N ASP A 88 1.80 50.69 0.44
CA ASP A 88 3.05 49.98 0.15
C ASP A 88 3.55 49.14 1.33
N ASP A 89 2.73 49.00 2.38
CA ASP A 89 2.98 48.09 3.49
C ASP A 89 2.98 46.63 2.99
N ILE A 90 4.18 46.06 2.83
CA ILE A 90 4.42 44.72 2.30
C ILE A 90 3.73 43.64 3.14
N GLU A 91 3.71 43.80 4.47
CA GLU A 91 3.13 42.84 5.39
C GLU A 91 1.60 42.83 5.30
N ALA A 92 0.99 44.02 5.31
CA ALA A 92 -0.44 44.17 5.12
C ALA A 92 -0.89 43.67 3.74
N MET A 93 -0.10 43.93 2.68
CA MET A 93 -0.37 43.40 1.34
C MET A 93 -0.30 41.87 1.29
N PHE A 94 0.71 41.28 1.92
CA PHE A 94 0.86 39.82 1.99
C PHE A 94 -0.30 39.16 2.74
N LEU A 95 -0.63 39.67 3.94
CA LEU A 95 -1.76 39.16 4.74
C LEU A 95 -3.11 39.36 4.02
N MET A 96 -3.31 40.51 3.37
CA MET A 96 -4.50 40.77 2.57
C MET A 96 -4.59 39.79 1.40
N GLY A 97 -3.47 39.50 0.71
CA GLY A 97 -3.42 38.50 -0.35
C GLY A 97 -3.92 37.13 0.12
N ILE A 98 -3.51 36.69 1.32
CA ILE A 98 -3.97 35.42 1.91
C ILE A 98 -5.47 35.46 2.21
N VAL A 99 -5.96 36.55 2.84
CA VAL A 99 -7.39 36.73 3.15
C VAL A 99 -8.24 36.72 1.87
N LEU A 100 -7.79 37.43 0.83
CA LEU A 100 -8.48 37.48 -0.46
C LEU A 100 -8.53 36.11 -1.14
N ARG A 101 -7.45 35.31 -1.08
CA ARG A 101 -7.46 33.92 -1.57
C ARG A 101 -8.54 33.10 -0.87
N TYR A 102 -8.56 33.11 0.47
CA TYR A 102 -9.56 32.38 1.25
C TYR A 102 -11.00 32.89 1.04
N ASN A 103 -11.17 34.16 0.66
CA ASN A 103 -12.45 34.72 0.23
C ASN A 103 -12.80 34.41 -1.24
N GLY A 104 -11.98 33.64 -1.96
CA GLY A 104 -12.16 33.29 -3.37
C GLY A 104 -11.85 34.44 -4.35
N LYS A 105 -11.33 35.57 -3.88
CA LYS A 105 -10.95 36.74 -4.69
C LYS A 105 -9.54 36.56 -5.25
N LEU A 106 -9.39 35.54 -6.10
CA LEU A 106 -8.09 35.05 -6.57
C LEU A 106 -7.31 36.09 -7.40
N ASP A 107 -7.96 36.87 -8.26
CA ASP A 107 -7.28 37.88 -9.08
C ASP A 107 -6.74 39.06 -8.24
N GLU A 108 -7.50 39.51 -7.24
CA GLU A 108 -7.04 40.56 -6.31
C GLU A 108 -5.87 40.05 -5.45
N SER A 109 -5.95 38.79 -5.01
CA SER A 109 -4.88 38.10 -4.29
C SER A 109 -3.60 38.00 -5.12
N GLU A 110 -3.71 37.55 -6.38
CA GLU A 110 -2.60 37.45 -7.34
C GLU A 110 -1.89 38.80 -7.50
N ASN A 111 -2.65 39.88 -7.70
CA ASN A 111 -2.11 41.22 -7.87
C ASN A 111 -1.36 41.71 -6.64
N LEU A 112 -1.87 41.45 -5.43
CA LEU A 112 -1.17 41.80 -4.20
C LEU A 112 0.13 41.03 -4.04
N PHE A 113 0.15 39.71 -4.28
CA PHE A 113 1.38 38.92 -4.19
C PHE A 113 2.43 39.34 -5.23
N LYS A 114 2.03 39.65 -6.47
CA LYS A 114 2.95 40.21 -7.48
C LYS A 114 3.53 41.55 -7.05
N ARG A 115 2.71 42.42 -6.44
CA ARG A 115 3.20 43.69 -5.89
C ARG A 115 4.16 43.48 -4.70
N VAL A 116 3.89 42.51 -3.81
CA VAL A 116 4.82 42.10 -2.74
C VAL A 116 6.17 41.68 -3.34
N ILE A 117 6.15 40.79 -4.34
CA ILE A 117 7.37 40.31 -5.03
C ILE A 117 8.13 41.48 -5.69
N SER A 118 7.44 42.44 -6.31
CA SER A 118 8.07 43.58 -6.99
C SER A 118 8.71 44.61 -6.04
N LYS A 119 8.32 44.61 -4.76
CA LYS A 119 8.76 45.60 -3.76
C LYS A 119 9.84 45.08 -2.84
N ASP A 120 10.03 43.76 -2.78
CA ASP A 120 11.05 43.16 -1.93
C ASP A 120 12.34 42.88 -2.72
N ASP A 121 13.15 43.93 -2.93
CA ASP A 121 14.54 43.78 -3.37
C ASP A 121 15.41 43.06 -2.30
N ARG A 122 14.86 42.78 -1.11
CA ARG A 122 15.51 42.03 -0.02
C ARG A 122 15.07 40.58 -0.09
N PHE A 123 15.69 39.84 -1.01
CA PHE A 123 15.62 38.37 -1.15
C PHE A 123 15.84 37.53 0.14
N PHE A 124 16.04 38.14 1.31
CA PHE A 124 16.51 37.52 2.55
C PHE A 124 15.67 37.79 3.81
N ALA A 125 14.56 38.54 3.74
CA ALA A 125 13.67 38.66 4.89
C ALA A 125 12.96 37.31 5.15
N PHE A 126 13.14 36.74 6.35
CA PHE A 126 12.64 35.41 6.72
C PHE A 126 11.13 35.24 6.45
N ASP A 127 10.37 36.34 6.61
CA ASP A 127 8.92 36.33 6.73
C ASP A 127 8.16 36.25 5.39
N PHE A 128 8.78 36.62 4.25
CA PHE A 128 8.11 36.70 2.94
C PHE A 128 8.50 35.61 1.94
N ARG A 129 9.41 34.70 2.31
CA ARG A 129 9.86 33.60 1.43
C ARG A 129 8.72 32.71 0.93
N ASN A 130 7.61 32.69 1.66
CA ASN A 130 6.40 31.94 1.32
C ASN A 130 5.44 32.67 0.37
N VAL A 131 5.77 33.87 -0.14
CA VAL A 131 4.94 34.57 -1.14
C VAL A 131 4.78 33.77 -2.42
N TRP A 132 5.86 33.10 -2.87
CA TRP A 132 5.82 32.23 -4.03
C TRP A 132 4.96 30.98 -3.79
N LEU A 133 5.01 30.42 -2.57
CA LEU A 133 4.10 29.35 -2.16
C LEU A 133 2.63 29.83 -2.18
N GLN A 134 2.34 31.03 -1.65
CA GLN A 134 0.98 31.58 -1.67
C GLN A 134 0.47 31.82 -3.09
N LEU A 135 1.33 32.38 -3.94
CA LEU A 135 1.03 32.63 -5.34
C LEU A 135 0.81 31.33 -6.11
N GLY A 136 1.59 30.28 -5.80
CA GLY A 136 1.38 28.93 -6.31
C GLY A 136 -0.01 28.38 -5.97
N TYR A 137 -0.47 28.54 -4.72
CA TYR A 137 -1.84 28.18 -4.33
C TYR A 137 -2.89 28.98 -5.09
N VAL A 138 -2.72 30.30 -5.24
CA VAL A 138 -3.65 31.14 -6.03
C VAL A 138 -3.74 30.64 -7.47
N TYR A 139 -2.61 30.32 -8.10
CA TYR A 139 -2.59 29.80 -9.45
C TYR A 139 -3.21 28.41 -9.58
N LYS A 140 -2.95 27.51 -8.63
CA LYS A 140 -3.58 26.18 -8.58
C LYS A 140 -5.11 26.29 -8.44
N GLU A 141 -5.60 27.07 -7.48
CA GLU A 141 -7.03 27.31 -7.27
C GLU A 141 -7.68 28.00 -8.48
N SER A 142 -6.93 28.85 -9.19
CA SER A 142 -7.35 29.47 -10.46
C SER A 142 -7.22 28.55 -11.68
N LYS A 143 -6.75 27.30 -11.50
CA LYS A 143 -6.46 26.32 -12.56
C LYS A 143 -5.41 26.80 -13.58
N LYS A 144 -4.58 27.77 -13.21
CA LYS A 144 -3.44 28.29 -13.99
C LYS A 144 -2.20 27.42 -13.70
N TYR A 145 -2.27 26.13 -14.01
CA TYR A 145 -1.31 25.13 -13.49
C TYR A 145 0.16 25.39 -13.85
N GLU A 146 0.48 25.79 -15.08
CA GLU A 146 1.89 26.09 -15.45
C GLU A 146 2.46 27.27 -14.63
N LEU A 147 1.65 28.29 -14.35
CA LEU A 147 2.07 29.39 -13.47
C LEU A 147 2.23 28.91 -12.02
N ALA A 148 1.41 27.96 -11.57
CA ALA A 148 1.56 27.33 -10.27
C ALA A 148 2.87 26.54 -10.18
N VAL A 149 3.23 25.78 -11.22
CA VAL A 149 4.51 25.07 -11.33
C VAL A 149 5.68 26.04 -11.17
N ASP A 150 5.67 27.14 -11.93
CA ASP A 150 6.73 28.15 -11.85
C ASP A 150 6.82 28.76 -10.45
N ALA A 151 5.68 29.13 -9.86
CA ALA A 151 5.64 29.74 -8.53
C ALA A 151 6.14 28.77 -7.44
N PHE A 152 5.73 27.51 -7.44
CA PHE A 152 6.22 26.52 -6.48
C PHE A 152 7.70 26.21 -6.66
N LYS A 153 8.22 26.15 -7.89
CA LYS A 153 9.66 26.02 -8.16
C LYS A 153 10.44 27.21 -7.60
N GLN A 154 9.97 28.44 -7.80
CA GLN A 154 10.59 29.62 -7.20
C GLN A 154 10.55 29.56 -5.66
N GLY A 155 9.43 29.12 -5.09
CA GLY A 155 9.28 28.89 -3.65
C GLY A 155 10.33 27.91 -3.11
N ALA A 156 10.55 26.79 -3.79
CA ALA A 156 11.56 25.79 -3.41
C ALA A 156 13.00 26.32 -3.54
N ILE A 157 13.29 27.14 -4.55
CA ILE A 157 14.63 27.75 -4.74
C ILE A 157 14.94 28.75 -3.62
N ILE A 158 13.96 29.58 -3.25
CA ILE A 158 14.14 30.65 -2.26
C ILE A 158 14.11 30.10 -0.83
N ASN A 159 13.32 29.05 -0.59
CA ASN A 159 13.21 28.39 0.69
C ASN A 159 14.03 27.09 0.74
N LEU A 160 15.36 27.23 0.65
CA LEU A 160 16.28 26.08 0.68
C LEU A 160 16.21 25.21 1.94
N GLN A 161 15.48 25.64 2.98
CA GLN A 161 15.32 24.92 4.25
C GLN A 161 13.91 24.33 4.45
N ASP A 162 12.99 24.54 3.51
CA ASP A 162 11.64 23.99 3.54
C ASP A 162 11.20 23.58 2.14
N THR A 163 11.19 22.26 1.93
CA THR A 163 10.87 21.62 0.66
C THR A 163 9.37 21.36 0.49
N TRP A 164 8.50 21.88 1.37
CA TRP A 164 7.05 21.83 1.23
C TRP A 164 6.50 22.30 -0.13
N PRO A 165 7.02 23.38 -0.78
CA PRO A 165 6.58 23.75 -2.11
C PRO A 165 6.72 22.63 -3.16
N LEU A 166 7.64 21.69 -2.97
CA LEU A 166 7.78 20.52 -3.86
C LEU A 166 6.70 19.46 -3.61
N ILE A 167 6.22 19.33 -2.37
CA ILE A 167 5.04 18.49 -2.07
C ILE A 167 3.80 19.06 -2.76
N GLU A 168 3.60 20.38 -2.68
CA GLU A 168 2.47 21.04 -3.38
C GLU A 168 2.62 20.99 -4.90
N LEU A 169 3.85 21.10 -5.41
CA LEU A 169 4.14 20.91 -6.83
C LEU A 169 3.77 19.50 -7.31
N SER A 170 3.97 18.48 -6.47
CA SER A 170 3.51 17.12 -6.77
C SER A 170 2.01 17.09 -7.04
N ASP A 171 1.22 17.73 -6.19
CA ASP A 171 -0.24 17.79 -6.34
C ASP A 171 -0.67 18.52 -7.61
N VAL A 172 0.01 19.60 -7.99
CA VAL A 172 -0.21 20.27 -9.29
C VAL A 172 0.07 19.33 -10.46
N PHE A 173 1.15 18.56 -10.41
CA PHE A 173 1.45 17.58 -11.47
C PHE A 173 0.42 16.45 -11.52
N ILE A 174 -0.15 16.06 -10.38
CA ILE A 174 -1.26 15.11 -10.33
C ILE A 174 -2.49 15.66 -11.07
N ASP A 175 -2.85 16.94 -10.82
CA ASP A 175 -3.95 17.65 -11.50
C ASP A 175 -3.74 17.76 -13.01
N MET A 176 -2.48 17.88 -13.44
CA MET A 176 -2.08 17.93 -14.85
C MET A 176 -1.96 16.55 -15.51
N ASN A 177 -2.20 15.46 -14.78
CA ASN A 177 -1.97 14.09 -15.22
C ASN A 177 -0.51 13.82 -15.69
N ARG A 178 0.46 14.34 -14.93
CA ARG A 178 1.91 14.21 -15.12
C ARG A 178 2.53 13.38 -13.97
N PRO A 179 2.32 12.05 -13.95
CA PRO A 179 2.56 11.23 -12.75
C PRO A 179 4.04 11.00 -12.42
N GLU A 180 4.92 11.03 -13.42
CA GLU A 180 6.38 10.93 -13.23
C GLU A 180 6.91 12.14 -12.47
N GLU A 181 6.58 13.33 -12.97
CA GLU A 181 7.00 14.60 -12.39
C GLU A 181 6.35 14.81 -11.01
N ALA A 182 5.13 14.33 -10.81
CA ALA A 182 4.49 14.30 -9.49
C ALA A 182 5.28 13.42 -8.50
N SER A 183 5.69 12.22 -8.90
CA SER A 183 6.44 11.30 -8.04
C SER A 183 7.83 11.85 -7.71
N GLU A 184 8.52 12.44 -8.69
CA GLU A 184 9.81 13.12 -8.48
C GLU A 184 9.68 14.29 -7.51
N ALA A 185 8.70 15.19 -7.74
CA ALA A 185 8.49 16.35 -6.88
C ALA A 185 8.16 15.94 -5.44
N PHE A 186 7.34 14.90 -5.25
CA PHE A 186 7.03 14.37 -3.93
C PHE A 186 8.28 13.83 -3.22
N ASN A 187 9.05 12.98 -3.89
CA ASN A 187 10.27 12.38 -3.32
C ASN A 187 11.33 13.45 -3.01
N ALA A 188 11.49 14.45 -3.89
CA ALA A 188 12.36 15.59 -3.66
C ALA A 188 11.87 16.43 -2.47
N GLY A 189 10.55 16.61 -2.35
CA GLY A 189 9.90 17.26 -1.23
C GLY A 189 10.20 16.61 0.11
N LEU A 190 10.33 15.27 0.18
CA LEU A 190 10.65 14.58 1.42
C LEU A 190 12.12 14.69 1.87
N ASN A 191 13.01 15.32 1.10
CA ASN A 191 14.45 15.38 1.40
C ASN A 191 14.82 16.30 2.56
N ASP A 192 14.11 17.42 2.76
CA ASP A 192 14.56 18.41 3.73
C ASP A 192 13.44 19.20 4.42
N ILE A 193 12.28 18.57 4.65
CA ILE A 193 11.20 19.23 5.41
C ILE A 193 11.66 19.36 6.86
N LYS A 194 11.90 20.60 7.32
CA LYS A 194 12.30 20.89 8.70
C LYS A 194 11.12 21.15 9.63
N ASP A 195 9.99 21.61 9.10
CA ASP A 195 8.81 21.86 9.92
C ASP A 195 8.18 20.53 10.36
N SER A 196 8.27 20.22 11.65
CA SER A 196 7.67 19.02 12.22
C SER A 196 6.16 18.97 12.00
N LYS A 197 5.47 20.10 11.90
CA LYS A 197 4.01 20.12 11.68
C LYS A 197 3.64 19.78 10.24
N ALA A 198 4.45 20.20 9.27
CA ALA A 198 4.33 19.78 7.87
C ALA A 198 4.51 18.27 7.73
N ILE A 199 5.45 17.69 8.50
CA ILE A 199 5.63 16.25 8.58
C ILE A 199 4.40 15.56 9.21
N GLU A 200 3.83 16.11 10.28
CA GLU A 200 2.56 15.61 10.82
C GLU A 200 1.42 15.72 9.80
N ARG A 201 1.42 16.75 8.95
CA ARG A 201 0.44 16.88 7.87
C ARG A 201 0.56 15.75 6.85
N LEU A 202 1.78 15.41 6.42
CA LEU A 202 2.00 14.25 5.56
C LEU A 202 1.48 12.96 6.19
N PHE A 203 1.64 12.80 7.51
CA PHE A 203 1.08 11.64 8.18
C PHE A 203 -0.45 11.64 8.23
N ILE A 204 -1.07 12.79 8.49
CA ILE A 204 -2.54 12.91 8.43
C ILE A 204 -3.07 12.56 7.04
N ASP A 205 -2.33 12.89 5.98
CA ASP A 205 -2.70 12.51 4.62
C ASP A 205 -2.73 10.98 4.43
N VAL A 206 -1.93 10.21 5.18
CA VAL A 206 -1.79 8.75 5.00
C VAL A 206 -2.30 7.90 6.17
N GLN A 207 -2.64 8.48 7.32
CA GLN A 207 -3.02 7.73 8.53
C GLN A 207 -4.20 6.79 8.29
N ASP A 208 -5.13 7.18 7.42
CA ASP A 208 -6.35 6.42 7.14
C ASP A 208 -6.07 5.17 6.30
N ILE A 209 -4.88 5.04 5.72
CA ILE A 209 -4.43 3.86 4.96
C ILE A 209 -3.23 3.16 5.61
N ALA A 210 -2.87 3.57 6.83
CA ALA A 210 -1.85 2.95 7.65
C ALA A 210 -2.41 1.78 8.47
N SER A 211 -1.60 0.74 8.64
CA SER A 211 -1.87 -0.37 9.56
C SER A 211 -1.66 0.06 11.01
N LYS A 212 -2.21 -0.68 11.97
CA LYS A 212 -1.96 -0.41 13.41
C LYS A 212 -0.48 -0.40 13.77
N THR A 213 0.28 -1.33 13.21
CA THR A 213 1.72 -1.42 13.45
C THR A 213 2.42 -0.16 12.94
N GLU A 214 2.00 0.37 11.81
CA GLU A 214 2.53 1.63 11.25
C GLU A 214 2.09 2.85 12.06
N LEU A 215 0.84 2.89 12.54
CA LEU A 215 0.36 3.95 13.45
C LEU A 215 1.18 3.97 14.75
N ALA A 216 1.33 2.81 15.40
CA ALA A 216 2.14 2.67 16.61
C ALA A 216 3.62 2.96 16.34
N GLN A 217 4.13 2.58 15.17
CA GLN A 217 5.49 2.93 14.76
C GLN A 217 5.65 4.46 14.68
N TRP A 218 4.73 5.16 14.02
CA TRP A 218 4.75 6.62 13.88
C TRP A 218 4.82 7.33 15.23
N GLU A 219 3.97 6.94 16.19
CA GLU A 219 3.93 7.52 17.53
C GLU A 219 5.26 7.41 18.29
N ASN A 220 6.08 6.41 17.95
CA ASN A 220 7.38 6.17 18.58
C ASN A 220 8.55 6.88 17.87
N LEU A 221 8.35 7.50 16.70
CA LEU A 221 9.41 8.20 15.97
C LEU A 221 9.69 9.57 16.61
N LYS A 222 10.97 9.86 16.87
CA LYS A 222 11.37 11.04 17.65
C LYS A 222 11.91 12.16 16.76
N SER A 223 12.58 11.81 15.67
CA SER A 223 13.21 12.78 14.78
C SER A 223 12.42 12.98 13.49
N ASN A 224 12.53 14.18 12.90
CA ASN A 224 11.94 14.48 11.60
C ASN A 224 12.48 13.56 10.49
N GLU A 225 13.76 13.20 10.55
CA GLU A 225 14.38 12.29 9.57
C GLU A 225 13.75 10.89 9.64
N GLU A 226 13.55 10.34 10.84
CA GLU A 226 12.86 9.06 11.01
C GLU A 226 11.43 9.10 10.47
N LYS A 227 10.72 10.20 10.68
CA LYS A 227 9.34 10.42 10.18
C LYS A 227 9.29 10.56 8.65
N LEU A 228 10.22 11.31 8.05
CA LEU A 228 10.33 11.42 6.60
C LEU A 228 10.70 10.06 5.97
N GLN A 229 11.64 9.33 6.57
CA GLN A 229 11.98 7.98 6.13
C GLN A 229 10.81 7.02 6.27
N PHE A 230 9.97 7.17 7.30
CA PHE A 230 8.73 6.41 7.43
C PHE A 230 7.81 6.69 6.23
N ILE A 231 7.55 7.96 5.87
CA ILE A 231 6.69 8.31 4.72
C ILE A 231 7.26 7.77 3.40
N ARG A 232 8.57 7.84 3.18
CA ARG A 232 9.22 7.23 1.99
C ARG A 232 8.96 5.73 1.92
N THR A 233 9.24 5.04 3.02
CA THR A 233 9.10 3.58 3.12
C THR A 233 7.63 3.18 3.02
N PHE A 234 6.72 3.98 3.58
CA PHE A 234 5.28 3.79 3.54
C PHE A 234 4.76 3.72 2.11
N TRP A 235 5.18 4.66 1.27
CA TRP A 235 4.81 4.70 -0.15
C TRP A 235 5.50 3.65 -0.98
N LYS A 236 6.80 3.42 -0.76
CA LYS A 236 7.55 2.38 -1.49
C LYS A 236 7.04 0.96 -1.20
N LYS A 237 6.57 0.68 0.02
CA LYS A 237 5.91 -0.59 0.39
C LYS A 237 4.59 -0.82 -0.34
N ARG A 238 3.90 0.26 -0.68
CA ARG A 238 2.58 0.24 -1.33
C ARG A 238 2.67 0.42 -2.84
N ASP A 239 3.88 0.60 -3.37
CA ASP A 239 4.16 0.74 -4.78
C ASP A 239 4.00 -0.64 -5.47
N PRO A 240 3.01 -0.82 -6.36
CA PRO A 240 2.83 -2.10 -7.04
C PRO A 240 3.94 -2.41 -8.05
N ASN A 241 4.70 -1.39 -8.46
CA ASN A 241 5.88 -1.55 -9.30
C ASN A 241 7.04 -0.67 -8.80
N PRO A 242 7.79 -1.09 -7.78
CA PRO A 242 8.91 -0.29 -7.26
C PRO A 242 10.06 -0.12 -8.27
N ILE A 243 10.03 -0.85 -9.40
CA ILE A 243 10.99 -0.70 -10.50
C ILE A 243 10.72 0.59 -11.28
N ASP A 244 9.45 0.96 -11.42
CA ASP A 244 9.02 2.19 -12.06
C ASP A 244 9.42 3.41 -11.20
N PRO A 245 9.94 4.50 -11.80
CA PRO A 245 10.10 5.76 -11.07
C PRO A 245 8.75 6.31 -10.56
N VAL A 246 7.65 5.99 -11.22
CA VAL A 246 6.30 6.45 -10.87
C VAL A 246 5.66 5.55 -9.82
N ASN A 247 5.37 6.11 -8.65
CA ASN A 247 4.57 5.42 -7.64
C ASN A 247 3.07 5.65 -7.90
N GLN A 248 2.42 4.80 -8.69
CA GLN A 248 1.02 5.04 -9.05
C GLN A 248 0.06 5.00 -7.85
N ARG A 249 0.39 4.22 -6.80
CA ARG A 249 -0.44 4.16 -5.59
C ARG A 249 -0.42 5.48 -4.83
N LEU A 250 0.73 6.16 -4.76
CA LEU A 250 0.88 7.52 -4.23
C LEU A 250 0.00 8.49 -5.04
N ILE A 251 0.12 8.47 -6.38
CA ILE A 251 -0.63 9.37 -7.26
C ILE A 251 -2.14 9.21 -7.08
N GLU A 252 -2.63 7.97 -7.13
CA GLU A 252 -4.04 7.69 -6.90
C GLU A 252 -4.49 8.12 -5.50
N HIS A 253 -3.64 7.94 -4.48
CA HIS A 253 -3.97 8.35 -3.13
C HIS A 253 -4.30 9.83 -3.05
N TYR A 254 -3.41 10.66 -3.57
CA TYR A 254 -3.56 12.11 -3.49
C TYR A 254 -4.74 12.60 -4.35
N ARG A 255 -5.04 11.95 -5.48
CA ARG A 255 -6.29 12.16 -6.23
C ARG A 255 -7.53 11.88 -5.38
N ARG A 256 -7.56 10.74 -4.67
CA ARG A 256 -8.69 10.39 -3.80
C ARG A 256 -8.81 11.33 -2.62
N LEU A 257 -7.68 11.73 -2.06
CA LEU A 257 -7.60 12.63 -0.91
C LEU A 257 -8.14 14.02 -1.26
N ASP A 258 -7.73 14.56 -2.40
CA ASP A 258 -8.24 15.83 -2.92
C ASP A 258 -9.75 15.75 -3.20
N PHE A 259 -10.20 14.73 -3.93
CA PHE A 259 -11.64 14.51 -4.17
C PHE A 259 -12.44 14.41 -2.87
N ALA A 260 -11.94 13.67 -1.88
CA ALA A 260 -12.61 13.49 -0.60
C ALA A 260 -12.72 14.81 0.18
N ARG A 261 -11.66 15.63 0.18
CA ARG A 261 -11.65 16.95 0.85
C ARG A 261 -12.58 17.95 0.17
N GLN A 262 -12.68 17.90 -1.16
CA GLN A 262 -13.58 18.76 -1.93
C GLN A 262 -15.05 18.33 -1.80
N SER A 263 -15.32 17.04 -1.90
CA SER A 263 -16.69 16.50 -1.98
C SER A 263 -17.32 16.23 -0.62
N TYR A 264 -16.51 15.84 0.38
CA TYR A 264 -16.97 15.40 1.70
C TYR A 264 -16.35 16.22 2.82
N GLY A 265 -15.94 17.45 2.51
CA GLY A 265 -15.10 18.28 3.36
C GLY A 265 -15.74 18.71 4.67
N ARG A 266 -14.99 18.63 5.78
CA ARG A 266 -15.42 19.12 7.12
C ARG A 266 -14.31 19.86 7.86
N PRO A 267 -14.60 20.66 8.90
CA PRO A 267 -13.58 21.49 9.56
C PRO A 267 -12.55 20.71 10.36
N LEU A 268 -12.91 19.49 10.78
CA LEU A 268 -12.06 18.62 11.58
C LEU A 268 -11.15 17.77 10.70
N LYS A 269 -9.89 17.63 11.11
CA LYS A 269 -8.94 16.65 10.56
C LYS A 269 -9.60 15.25 10.49
N PRO A 270 -9.39 14.48 9.41
CA PRO A 270 -8.53 14.73 8.22
C PRO A 270 -9.16 15.61 7.12
N TRP A 271 -10.08 16.51 7.51
CA TRP A 271 -10.79 17.48 6.67
C TRP A 271 -11.87 16.91 5.76
N TYR A 272 -12.31 15.68 6.02
CA TYR A 272 -13.49 15.06 5.43
C TYR A 272 -14.28 14.24 6.46
N ASP A 273 -15.55 13.97 6.14
CA ASP A 273 -16.43 13.08 6.91
C ASP A 273 -16.22 11.60 6.55
N ASP A 274 -17.04 10.69 7.09
CA ASP A 274 -16.80 9.25 6.94
C ASP A 274 -16.96 8.77 5.48
N ARG A 275 -17.68 9.51 4.62
CA ARG A 275 -17.73 9.23 3.17
C ARG A 275 -16.36 9.44 2.54
N GLY A 276 -15.66 10.50 2.94
CA GLY A 276 -14.29 10.77 2.50
C GLY A 276 -13.31 9.69 2.95
N LEU A 277 -13.46 9.17 4.17
CA LEU A 277 -12.65 8.04 4.65
C LEU A 277 -12.83 6.79 3.77
N ILE A 278 -14.09 6.41 3.50
CA ILE A 278 -14.38 5.24 2.66
C ILE A 278 -13.87 5.46 1.23
N TYR A 279 -14.04 6.66 0.67
CA TYR A 279 -13.54 7.02 -0.66
C TYR A 279 -12.00 6.96 -0.75
N VAL A 280 -11.27 7.47 0.25
CA VAL A 280 -9.80 7.40 0.27
C VAL A 280 -9.31 5.95 0.27
N ARG A 281 -9.96 5.08 1.05
CA ARG A 281 -9.58 3.66 1.17
C ARG A 281 -9.96 2.83 -0.06
N LEU A 282 -11.20 2.95 -0.53
CA LEU A 282 -11.79 2.03 -1.50
C LEU A 282 -11.97 2.65 -2.90
N GLY A 283 -11.84 3.97 -3.01
CA GLY A 283 -12.13 4.70 -4.23
C GLY A 283 -13.63 4.92 -4.42
N LYS A 284 -14.00 5.27 -5.66
CA LYS A 284 -15.37 5.54 -6.05
C LYS A 284 -16.25 4.27 -5.90
N PRO A 285 -17.43 4.37 -5.29
CA PRO A 285 -18.39 3.26 -5.25
C PRO A 285 -18.96 2.93 -6.64
N ASP A 286 -19.31 1.67 -6.86
CA ASP A 286 -19.93 1.21 -8.10
C ASP A 286 -21.36 1.72 -8.24
N ARG A 287 -22.08 1.76 -7.11
CA ARG A 287 -23.45 2.27 -7.03
C ARG A 287 -23.61 3.12 -5.78
N VAL A 288 -24.36 4.21 -5.92
CA VAL A 288 -24.75 5.10 -4.81
C VAL A 288 -26.26 5.25 -4.81
N TYR A 289 -26.86 5.17 -3.64
CA TYR A 289 -28.25 5.49 -3.41
C TYR A 289 -28.35 6.66 -2.44
N PHE A 290 -28.96 7.75 -2.91
CA PHE A 290 -29.26 8.91 -2.08
C PHE A 290 -30.67 8.76 -1.50
N GLY A 291 -30.76 8.74 -0.17
CA GLY A 291 -32.02 8.71 0.55
C GLY A 291 -32.85 9.96 0.24
N LYS A 292 -34.17 9.80 0.17
CA LYS A 292 -35.08 10.94 -0.02
C LYS A 292 -35.18 11.70 1.31
N PRO A 293 -34.84 13.00 1.37
CA PRO A 293 -35.03 13.79 2.58
C PRO A 293 -36.50 13.83 2.99
N ARG A 294 -36.80 13.61 4.26
CA ARG A 294 -38.16 13.73 4.83
C ARG A 294 -38.09 14.48 6.15
N GLN A 295 -39.22 14.96 6.65
CA GLN A 295 -39.27 15.77 7.86
C GLN A 295 -38.63 15.06 9.08
N ASP A 296 -38.90 13.76 9.26
CA ASP A 296 -38.40 12.96 10.38
C ASP A 296 -37.27 11.98 9.99
N ILE A 297 -36.77 12.07 8.75
CA ILE A 297 -35.67 11.25 8.24
C ILE A 297 -34.53 12.17 7.77
N LYS A 298 -33.43 12.17 8.50
CA LYS A 298 -32.19 12.86 8.15
C LYS A 298 -31.66 12.41 6.81
N GLU A 299 -30.89 13.27 6.15
CA GLU A 299 -30.21 12.89 4.92
C GLU A 299 -29.33 11.66 5.14
N ASN A 300 -29.34 10.76 4.16
CA ASN A 300 -28.64 9.49 4.25
C ASN A 300 -28.28 8.97 2.86
N GLU A 301 -27.23 8.17 2.79
CA GLU A 301 -26.72 7.60 1.55
C GLU A 301 -26.29 6.15 1.78
N SER A 302 -26.33 5.35 0.72
CA SER A 302 -25.81 3.98 0.72
C SER A 302 -24.91 3.75 -0.47
N TRP A 303 -23.71 3.25 -0.23
CA TRP A 303 -22.69 3.00 -1.25
C TRP A 303 -22.45 1.50 -1.38
N LEU A 304 -22.24 1.02 -2.61
CA LEU A 304 -22.03 -0.40 -2.91
C LEU A 304 -20.77 -0.60 -3.76
N TYR A 305 -20.02 -1.66 -3.46
CA TYR A 305 -18.71 -1.98 -4.06
C TYR A 305 -18.67 -3.44 -4.57
N ASP A 306 -19.47 -3.75 -5.59
CA ASP A 306 -19.58 -5.08 -6.17
C ASP A 306 -18.29 -5.55 -6.88
N ASN A 307 -17.53 -4.63 -7.45
CA ASN A 307 -16.25 -4.92 -8.11
C ASN A 307 -15.15 -5.31 -7.13
N ILE A 308 -15.26 -4.89 -5.86
CA ILE A 308 -14.34 -5.27 -4.80
C ILE A 308 -14.78 -6.60 -4.19
N LYS A 309 -16.05 -6.66 -3.77
CA LYS A 309 -16.68 -7.86 -3.22
C LYS A 309 -18.18 -7.73 -3.38
N THR A 310 -18.79 -8.69 -4.07
CA THR A 310 -20.25 -8.77 -4.22
C THR A 310 -20.94 -8.57 -2.87
N GLY A 311 -21.79 -7.53 -2.79
CA GLY A 311 -22.57 -7.22 -1.58
C GLY A 311 -21.85 -6.41 -0.50
N LEU A 312 -20.65 -5.86 -0.74
CA LEU A 312 -20.02 -4.91 0.17
C LEU A 312 -20.75 -3.55 0.10
N TYR A 313 -21.34 -3.10 1.22
CA TYR A 313 -22.07 -1.83 1.30
C TYR A 313 -21.69 -0.99 2.53
N PHE A 314 -21.91 0.32 2.44
CA PHE A 314 -21.74 1.29 3.52
C PHE A 314 -22.92 2.24 3.57
N ASP A 315 -23.47 2.47 4.77
CA ASP A 315 -24.58 3.39 5.00
C ASP A 315 -24.10 4.62 5.78
N PHE A 316 -24.48 5.79 5.31
CA PHE A 316 -24.10 7.08 5.89
C PHE A 316 -25.33 7.87 6.28
N VAL A 317 -25.26 8.51 7.44
CA VAL A 317 -26.33 9.37 7.96
C VAL A 317 -25.75 10.73 8.33
N ASP A 318 -26.39 11.81 7.90
CA ASP A 318 -26.02 13.16 8.31
C ASP A 318 -26.33 13.38 9.79
N VAL A 319 -25.35 13.88 10.53
CA VAL A 319 -25.49 14.25 11.95
C VAL A 319 -25.42 15.76 12.17
N GLY A 320 -25.53 16.55 11.11
CA GLY A 320 -25.49 18.02 11.10
C GLY A 320 -24.07 18.61 11.05
N SER A 321 -23.06 17.85 11.46
CA SER A 321 -21.64 18.20 11.29
C SER A 321 -20.97 17.48 10.12
N GLY A 322 -21.75 16.82 9.26
CA GLY A 322 -21.30 15.93 8.19
C GLY A 322 -21.83 14.51 8.36
N TYR A 323 -21.51 13.65 7.39
CA TYR A 323 -22.02 12.28 7.36
C TYR A 323 -21.15 11.32 8.18
N GLN A 324 -21.81 10.42 8.91
CA GLN A 324 -21.16 9.36 9.69
C GLN A 324 -21.61 7.99 9.21
N LEU A 325 -20.69 7.02 9.26
CA LEU A 325 -21.00 5.62 9.01
C LEU A 325 -21.90 5.09 10.14
N ARG A 326 -23.17 4.83 9.82
CA ARG A 326 -24.22 4.49 10.79
C ARG A 326 -25.25 3.54 10.18
N SER A 327 -26.01 2.85 11.02
CA SER A 327 -27.19 2.14 10.54
C SER A 327 -28.23 3.14 10.02
N LEU A 328 -28.91 2.83 8.92
CA LEU A 328 -29.98 3.67 8.38
C LEU A 328 -31.15 3.91 9.36
N ILE A 329 -31.28 3.09 10.40
CA ILE A 329 -32.28 3.32 11.47
C ILE A 329 -31.99 4.59 12.29
N ASP A 330 -30.74 5.06 12.28
CA ASP A 330 -30.30 6.29 12.95
C ASP A 330 -30.62 7.55 12.15
N ALA A 331 -30.95 7.39 10.86
CA ALA A 331 -31.47 8.49 10.05
C ALA A 331 -32.85 8.94 10.56
N ALA A 332 -33.61 8.03 11.17
CA ALA A 332 -34.93 8.33 11.69
C ALA A 332 -34.85 9.04 13.05
N ASP A 333 -35.49 10.19 13.16
CA ASP A 333 -35.63 10.88 14.44
C ASP A 333 -36.58 10.14 15.38
N LYS A 334 -36.64 10.58 16.64
CA LYS A 334 -37.50 9.93 17.65
C LYS A 334 -39.00 10.02 17.32
N SER A 335 -39.38 11.00 16.51
CA SER A 335 -40.75 11.24 16.03
C SER A 335 -41.12 10.40 14.80
N ALA A 336 -40.15 9.79 14.11
CA ALA A 336 -40.40 9.04 12.90
C ALA A 336 -41.32 7.83 13.16
N SER A 337 -42.33 7.67 12.30
CA SER A 337 -43.22 6.52 12.30
C SER A 337 -42.50 5.24 11.89
N MET A 338 -43.08 4.10 12.24
CA MET A 338 -42.55 2.79 11.86
C MET A 338 -42.51 2.65 10.32
N GLU A 339 -43.55 3.12 9.64
CA GLU A 339 -43.65 3.11 8.17
C GLU A 339 -42.54 3.93 7.53
N GLU A 340 -42.19 5.09 8.09
CA GLU A 340 -41.09 5.91 7.58
C GLU A 340 -39.75 5.21 7.70
N ILE A 341 -39.49 4.58 8.85
CA ILE A 341 -38.27 3.81 9.11
C ILE A 341 -38.18 2.63 8.14
N ILE A 342 -39.24 1.82 8.03
CA ILE A 342 -39.31 0.69 7.08
C ILE A 342 -39.07 1.19 5.66
N GLY A 343 -39.67 2.33 5.31
CA GLY A 343 -39.52 2.95 3.99
C GLY A 343 -38.07 3.26 3.62
N VAL A 344 -37.21 3.62 4.59
CA VAL A 344 -35.76 3.85 4.33
C VAL A 344 -35.08 2.56 3.82
N PHE A 345 -35.49 1.40 4.35
CA PHE A 345 -34.95 0.10 3.96
C PHE A 345 -35.60 -0.46 2.69
N ASP A 346 -36.93 -0.37 2.57
CA ASP A 346 -37.65 -0.86 1.37
C ASP A 346 -37.18 -0.14 0.09
N GLU A 347 -36.88 1.15 0.18
CA GLU A 347 -36.31 1.96 -0.90
C GLU A 347 -35.00 1.39 -1.47
N ARG A 348 -34.29 0.59 -0.68
CA ARG A 348 -32.99 -0.02 -1.00
C ARG A 348 -33.08 -1.52 -1.17
N ALA A 349 -34.28 -2.09 -1.16
CA ALA A 349 -34.53 -3.52 -1.25
C ALA A 349 -33.88 -4.18 -2.48
N THR A 350 -33.72 -3.44 -3.58
CA THR A 350 -33.11 -3.94 -4.82
C THR A 350 -31.58 -3.79 -4.86
N LEU A 351 -30.99 -3.04 -3.92
CA LEU A 351 -29.54 -2.82 -3.86
C LEU A 351 -28.83 -3.98 -3.17
N HIS A 352 -29.36 -4.44 -2.04
CA HIS A 352 -28.75 -5.49 -1.24
C HIS A 352 -29.80 -6.26 -0.42
N PRO A 353 -29.72 -7.61 -0.30
CA PRO A 353 -30.69 -8.42 0.44
C PRO A 353 -30.85 -8.04 1.92
N TYR A 354 -29.80 -7.47 2.54
CA TYR A 354 -29.84 -6.96 3.91
C TYR A 354 -31.01 -6.01 4.15
N TYR A 355 -31.27 -5.09 3.21
CA TYR A 355 -32.30 -4.07 3.43
C TYR A 355 -33.71 -4.67 3.47
N GLN A 356 -33.98 -5.69 2.65
CA GLN A 356 -35.25 -6.43 2.70
C GLN A 356 -35.42 -7.17 4.04
N GLN A 357 -34.36 -7.83 4.51
CA GLN A 357 -34.38 -8.54 5.80
C GLN A 357 -34.62 -7.58 6.96
N MET A 358 -33.96 -6.42 6.92
CA MET A 358 -34.09 -5.41 7.96
C MET A 358 -35.49 -4.78 7.97
N ALA A 359 -36.06 -4.46 6.81
CA ALA A 359 -37.44 -4.00 6.68
C ALA A 359 -38.44 -5.02 7.28
N GLN A 360 -38.25 -6.32 7.00
CA GLN A 360 -39.09 -7.39 7.57
C GLN A 360 -38.89 -7.54 9.09
N LYS A 361 -37.66 -7.46 9.59
CA LYS A 361 -37.37 -7.51 11.02
C LYS A 361 -38.06 -6.35 11.76
N ILE A 362 -37.98 -5.14 11.24
CA ILE A 362 -38.63 -3.95 11.81
C ILE A 362 -40.16 -4.11 11.83
N ARG A 363 -40.76 -4.60 10.74
CA ARG A 363 -42.20 -4.90 10.68
C ARG A 363 -42.67 -5.88 11.75
N THR A 364 -41.84 -6.87 12.08
CA THR A 364 -42.23 -7.98 12.97
C THR A 364 -41.90 -7.74 14.43
N GLN A 365 -40.91 -6.90 14.74
CA GLN A 365 -40.43 -6.74 16.12
C GLN A 365 -41.04 -5.55 16.90
N ALA A 366 -41.82 -4.66 16.28
CA ALA A 366 -42.55 -3.52 16.87
C ALA A 366 -41.75 -2.50 17.74
N ASP A 367 -40.67 -2.90 18.40
CA ASP A 367 -39.83 -2.08 19.27
C ASP A 367 -38.58 -1.58 18.52
N VAL A 368 -38.72 -0.47 17.80
CA VAL A 368 -37.58 0.25 17.16
C VAL A 368 -36.47 0.54 18.16
N GLN A 369 -36.81 0.83 19.42
CA GLN A 369 -35.82 1.10 20.49
C GLN A 369 -35.03 -0.15 20.88
N ARG A 370 -35.68 -1.32 20.86
CA ARG A 370 -35.00 -2.60 21.07
C ARG A 370 -34.13 -2.94 19.87
N ILE A 371 -34.58 -2.68 18.64
CA ILE A 371 -33.75 -2.86 17.44
C ILE A 371 -32.57 -1.90 17.43
N ARG A 372 -32.76 -0.65 17.86
CA ARG A 372 -31.65 0.31 18.08
C ARG A 372 -30.69 -0.20 19.13
N ALA A 373 -31.17 -0.75 20.25
CA ALA A 373 -30.32 -1.33 21.30
C ALA A 373 -29.65 -2.66 20.90
N GLU A 374 -30.33 -3.53 20.15
CA GLU A 374 -29.81 -4.78 19.58
C GLU A 374 -28.84 -4.48 18.45
N ASN A 375 -29.09 -3.45 17.66
CA ASN A 375 -28.14 -2.92 16.70
C ASN A 375 -27.04 -2.15 17.40
N ASP A 376 -27.20 -1.54 18.57
CA ASP A 376 -26.10 -1.01 19.40
C ASP A 376 -25.29 -2.13 20.09
N LEU A 377 -25.81 -3.36 20.11
CA LEU A 377 -25.14 -4.56 20.64
C LEU A 377 -24.55 -5.46 19.54
N ASN A 378 -25.15 -5.48 18.34
CA ASN A 378 -24.59 -6.04 17.12
C ASN A 378 -23.65 -5.04 16.41
N ASN A 379 -23.88 -3.74 16.60
CA ASN A 379 -22.88 -2.67 16.51
C ASN A 379 -22.14 -2.68 17.85
N ILE A 380 -21.21 -3.62 17.97
CA ILE A 380 -20.02 -3.36 18.77
C ILE A 380 -19.17 -2.27 18.04
N GLN A 381 -19.76 -1.16 17.59
CA GLN A 381 -19.12 -0.03 16.93
C GLN A 381 -19.84 1.25 17.34
N THR A 382 -19.10 2.18 17.93
CA THR A 382 -19.53 3.50 18.44
C THR A 382 -20.03 3.55 19.89
N GLY A 383 -19.25 2.98 20.81
CA GLY A 383 -19.28 3.41 22.21
C GLY A 383 -18.73 4.85 22.34
N LYS A 384 -19.60 5.78 22.77
CA LYS A 384 -19.34 7.12 23.34
C LYS A 384 -17.88 7.63 23.29
N GLY A 385 -17.68 8.64 22.46
CA GLY A 385 -16.52 9.53 22.50
C GLY A 385 -15.27 8.93 21.88
N GLY A 386 -14.94 9.34 20.65
CA GLY A 386 -13.58 9.21 20.11
C GLY A 386 -12.97 7.80 20.10
N ALA A 387 -13.77 6.72 20.10
CA ALA A 387 -13.25 5.38 19.91
C ALA A 387 -12.91 5.16 18.43
N ASN A 388 -11.66 4.75 18.20
CA ASN A 388 -10.93 4.68 16.93
C ASN A 388 -11.75 4.02 15.79
N LEU A 389 -11.94 4.71 14.66
CA LEU A 389 -12.44 4.13 13.39
C LEU A 389 -11.60 2.92 12.94
N VAL A 390 -10.35 2.85 13.39
CA VAL A 390 -9.46 1.70 13.27
C VAL A 390 -10.05 0.46 13.98
N GLU A 391 -10.62 0.58 15.17
CA GLU A 391 -11.25 -0.54 15.89
C GLU A 391 -12.53 -1.03 15.22
N ALA A 392 -13.28 -0.14 14.56
CA ALA A 392 -14.45 -0.50 13.76
C ALA A 392 -14.03 -1.34 12.54
N PHE A 393 -13.03 -0.87 11.79
CA PHE A 393 -12.45 -1.64 10.69
C PHE A 393 -11.87 -2.98 11.15
N GLU A 394 -11.15 -3.04 12.26
CA GLU A 394 -10.62 -4.30 12.81
C GLU A 394 -11.70 -5.30 13.22
N ARG A 395 -12.85 -4.83 13.70
CA ARG A 395 -13.99 -5.69 14.02
C ARG A 395 -14.65 -6.21 12.76
N PHE A 396 -14.69 -5.38 11.70
CA PHE A 396 -15.03 -5.85 10.36
C PHE A 396 -14.04 -6.91 9.88
N GLU A 397 -12.72 -6.67 9.93
CA GLU A 397 -11.65 -7.62 9.58
C GLU A 397 -11.77 -8.96 10.31
N LYS A 398 -12.14 -8.94 11.60
CA LYS A 398 -12.31 -10.15 12.44
C LYS A 398 -13.66 -10.84 12.29
N SER A 399 -14.65 -10.22 11.64
CA SER A 399 -15.96 -10.85 11.39
C SER A 399 -15.82 -11.98 10.36
N GLN A 400 -16.77 -12.92 10.29
CA GLN A 400 -16.78 -13.95 9.22
C GLN A 400 -16.73 -13.33 7.80
N ILE A 401 -17.27 -12.12 7.64
CA ILE A 401 -17.30 -11.38 6.37
C ILE A 401 -15.95 -10.72 6.08
N GLY A 402 -15.25 -10.20 7.09
CA GLY A 402 -13.89 -9.64 6.95
C GLY A 402 -12.79 -10.70 6.95
N THR A 403 -12.97 -11.83 7.61
CA THR A 403 -12.10 -13.02 7.46
C THR A 403 -12.33 -13.72 6.12
N GLN A 404 -13.49 -13.59 5.48
CA GLN A 404 -13.64 -13.92 4.05
C GLN A 404 -13.06 -12.85 3.10
N PHE A 405 -12.91 -11.60 3.54
CA PHE A 405 -12.27 -10.52 2.77
C PHE A 405 -10.73 -10.58 2.87
N LEU A 406 -10.20 -11.00 4.01
CA LEU A 406 -8.76 -11.07 4.32
C LEU A 406 -8.19 -12.50 4.35
N GLY A 407 -9.04 -13.53 4.47
CA GLY A 407 -8.63 -14.89 4.82
C GLY A 407 -9.19 -16.01 3.93
N ASN A 408 -9.91 -15.69 2.85
CA ASN A 408 -10.22 -16.65 1.78
C ASN A 408 -9.94 -16.05 0.40
N ASN A 409 -8.66 -15.82 0.11
CA ASN A 409 -8.13 -15.90 -1.26
C ASN A 409 -7.39 -17.23 -1.49
N THR A 410 -7.73 -18.25 -0.71
CA THR A 410 -7.46 -19.65 -1.03
C THR A 410 -8.45 -20.09 -2.10
N TYR A 411 -8.22 -19.66 -3.34
CA TYR A 411 -8.39 -20.42 -4.58
C TYR A 411 -8.07 -19.51 -5.77
N GLN A 412 -6.85 -19.68 -6.28
CA GLN A 412 -6.41 -19.46 -7.66
C GLN A 412 -6.82 -18.15 -8.35
N GLN A 413 -5.94 -17.15 -8.27
CA GLN A 413 -5.44 -16.53 -9.51
C GLN A 413 -3.93 -16.39 -9.39
N ASP A 414 -3.24 -16.85 -10.42
CA ASP A 414 -1.79 -16.90 -10.57
C ASP A 414 -1.10 -15.68 -9.96
N TYR A 415 -0.63 -15.84 -8.73
CA TYR A 415 0.47 -15.14 -8.07
C TYR A 415 0.67 -13.65 -8.44
N ILE A 416 -0.40 -12.85 -8.33
CA ILE A 416 -0.28 -11.40 -8.19
C ILE A 416 -0.06 -11.10 -6.70
N GLY A 417 0.72 -10.06 -6.37
CA GLY A 417 1.08 -9.59 -5.02
C GLY A 417 -0.07 -9.28 -4.04
N ASN A 418 -1.24 -9.86 -4.22
CA ASN A 418 -2.44 -9.68 -3.43
C ASN A 418 -2.35 -10.20 -1.99
N GLU A 419 -1.40 -11.02 -1.55
CA GLU A 419 -1.27 -11.29 -0.10
C GLU A 419 -0.74 -10.06 0.66
N VAL A 420 0.08 -9.23 0.03
CA VAL A 420 0.59 -7.99 0.65
C VAL A 420 -0.44 -6.86 0.57
N PHE A 421 -1.26 -6.82 -0.50
CA PHE A 421 -2.30 -5.81 -0.68
C PHE A 421 -3.64 -6.17 0.00
N ALA A 422 -3.99 -7.46 0.10
CA ALA A 422 -5.19 -7.89 0.82
C ALA A 422 -5.10 -7.58 2.32
N GLN A 423 -3.91 -7.61 2.91
CA GLN A 423 -3.71 -7.24 4.32
C GLN A 423 -3.79 -5.73 4.60
N GLN A 424 -3.99 -4.87 3.58
CA GLN A 424 -3.93 -3.41 3.75
C GLN A 424 -5.23 -2.67 3.41
N ASN A 425 -6.42 -3.10 3.88
CA ASN A 425 -7.61 -2.24 4.02
C ASN A 425 -7.96 -1.29 2.85
N GLN A 426 -7.60 -1.61 1.61
CA GLN A 426 -7.64 -0.71 0.45
C GLN A 426 -7.93 -1.48 -0.83
N HIS A 427 -8.56 -0.79 -1.78
CA HIS A 427 -8.72 -1.28 -3.14
C HIS A 427 -8.07 -0.30 -4.13
N PHE A 428 -7.17 -0.83 -4.95
CA PHE A 428 -6.55 -0.10 -6.05
C PHE A 428 -6.30 -1.06 -7.22
N VAL A 429 -6.83 -0.71 -8.39
CA VAL A 429 -6.54 -1.41 -9.65
C VAL A 429 -5.41 -0.66 -10.33
N PHE A 430 -4.25 -1.29 -10.46
CA PHE A 430 -3.07 -0.68 -11.07
C PHE A 430 -3.14 -0.78 -12.59
N ASP A 431 -2.76 0.29 -13.29
CA ASP A 431 -2.53 0.27 -14.73
C ASP A 431 -1.04 0.04 -14.99
N PHE A 432 -0.66 -1.18 -15.30
CA PHE A 432 0.74 -1.51 -15.58
C PHE A 432 1.27 -0.94 -16.92
N GLY A 433 0.45 -0.15 -17.62
CA GLY A 433 0.73 0.39 -18.96
C GLY A 433 0.62 -0.68 -20.06
N ALA A 434 0.34 -1.92 -19.69
CA ALA A 434 0.13 -3.06 -20.55
C ALA A 434 -0.69 -4.14 -19.81
N PRO A 435 -1.41 -5.03 -20.52
CA PRO A 435 -2.07 -6.20 -19.93
C PRO A 435 -1.10 -7.08 -19.12
N HIS A 436 -1.62 -7.74 -18.10
CA HIS A 436 -0.85 -8.64 -17.24
C HIS A 436 -0.22 -9.80 -18.05
N LEU A 437 1.05 -10.08 -17.79
CA LEU A 437 1.79 -11.25 -18.26
C LEU A 437 1.88 -12.29 -17.13
N PRO A 438 1.14 -13.41 -17.23
CA PRO A 438 1.32 -14.52 -16.30
C PRO A 438 2.73 -15.12 -16.44
N MET A 439 3.43 -15.22 -15.31
CA MET A 439 4.74 -15.85 -15.18
C MET A 439 4.85 -16.46 -13.78
N ASN A 440 5.82 -17.34 -13.54
CA ASN A 440 6.17 -17.74 -12.18
C ASN A 440 7.62 -17.37 -11.88
N VAL A 441 7.87 -16.96 -10.63
CA VAL A 441 9.20 -16.62 -10.13
C VAL A 441 9.47 -17.45 -8.87
N ASN A 442 10.66 -18.04 -8.78
CA ASN A 442 11.13 -18.75 -7.59
C ASN A 442 12.61 -18.42 -7.35
N PHE A 443 13.16 -18.78 -6.19
CA PHE A 443 14.55 -18.56 -5.88
C PHE A 443 15.12 -19.62 -4.94
N ALA A 444 16.44 -19.77 -4.95
CA ALA A 444 17.18 -20.54 -3.97
C ALA A 444 18.47 -19.81 -3.57
N SER A 445 18.90 -19.96 -2.32
CA SER A 445 20.18 -19.45 -1.83
C SER A 445 21.19 -20.56 -1.59
N PHE A 446 22.43 -20.30 -1.95
CA PHE A 446 23.59 -21.18 -1.81
C PHE A 446 24.76 -20.42 -1.19
N LYS A 447 25.79 -21.15 -0.75
CA LYS A 447 27.05 -20.53 -0.31
C LYS A 447 27.70 -19.81 -1.48
N GLY A 448 27.90 -18.51 -1.31
CA GLY A 448 28.51 -17.63 -2.31
C GLY A 448 30.00 -17.43 -2.08
N GLN A 449 30.54 -16.38 -2.69
CA GLN A 449 31.95 -16.04 -2.57
C GLN A 449 32.22 -15.19 -1.31
N SER A 450 33.36 -15.44 -0.64
CA SER A 450 33.78 -14.69 0.54
C SER A 450 32.73 -14.75 1.67
N LYS A 451 32.08 -13.62 2.01
CA LYS A 451 31.04 -13.50 3.04
C LYS A 451 29.62 -13.40 2.47
N ASN A 452 29.45 -13.61 1.17
CA ASN A 452 28.17 -13.50 0.50
C ASN A 452 27.51 -14.87 0.32
N SER A 453 26.21 -14.81 0.07
CA SER A 453 25.39 -15.92 -0.37
C SER A 453 25.01 -15.71 -1.83
N ARG A 454 25.14 -16.78 -2.62
CA ARG A 454 24.73 -16.80 -4.02
C ARG A 454 23.23 -17.01 -4.06
N MET A 455 22.50 -16.02 -4.55
CA MET A 455 21.08 -16.11 -4.85
C MET A 455 20.89 -16.48 -6.31
N GLU A 456 20.04 -17.44 -6.59
CA GLU A 456 19.61 -17.79 -7.93
C GLU A 456 18.10 -17.52 -8.05
N PHE A 457 17.71 -16.64 -8.96
CA PHE A 457 16.31 -16.30 -9.27
C PHE A 457 15.91 -16.96 -10.57
N TYR A 458 14.82 -17.69 -10.56
CA TYR A 458 14.32 -18.45 -11.69
C TYR A 458 12.97 -17.89 -12.12
N PHE A 459 12.77 -17.74 -13.43
CA PHE A 459 11.52 -17.23 -13.97
C PHE A 459 11.10 -18.01 -15.21
N ILE A 460 9.80 -18.27 -15.29
CA ILE A 460 9.19 -19.04 -16.37
C ILE A 460 7.98 -18.29 -16.94
N VAL A 461 7.93 -18.16 -18.27
CA VAL A 461 6.84 -17.52 -19.00
C VAL A 461 6.35 -18.46 -20.10
N PRO A 462 5.09 -18.92 -20.09
CA PRO A 462 4.59 -19.77 -21.17
C PRO A 462 4.55 -19.02 -22.51
N PHE A 463 4.95 -19.67 -23.60
CA PHE A 463 4.99 -19.03 -24.93
C PHE A 463 3.61 -18.56 -25.38
N GLU A 464 2.54 -19.27 -25.02
CA GLU A 464 1.16 -18.87 -25.33
C GLU A 464 0.75 -17.54 -24.66
N LYS A 465 1.48 -17.10 -23.63
CA LYS A 465 1.27 -15.80 -22.98
C LYS A 465 2.13 -14.70 -23.60
N LEU A 466 3.06 -15.02 -24.49
CA LEU A 466 3.88 -14.04 -25.20
C LEU A 466 3.25 -13.69 -26.55
N ASN A 467 3.51 -12.47 -27.01
CA ASN A 467 3.21 -12.04 -28.36
C ASN A 467 4.41 -12.29 -29.27
N PHE A 468 4.27 -13.28 -30.14
CA PHE A 468 5.28 -13.69 -31.11
C PHE A 468 4.99 -13.08 -32.47
N ILE A 469 6.00 -12.46 -33.07
CA ILE A 469 5.93 -11.81 -34.38
C ILE A 469 6.65 -12.71 -35.40
N PRO A 470 6.09 -12.98 -36.59
CA PRO A 470 6.79 -13.72 -37.63
C PRO A 470 8.11 -13.05 -38.03
N ASP A 471 9.17 -13.83 -38.15
CA ASP A 471 10.46 -13.37 -38.63
C ASP A 471 10.33 -13.00 -40.12
N LYS A 472 10.68 -11.76 -40.47
CA LYS A 472 10.61 -11.26 -41.85
C LYS A 472 11.60 -11.94 -42.79
N ASN A 473 12.68 -12.51 -42.25
CA ASN A 473 13.79 -13.09 -43.01
C ASN A 473 13.73 -14.62 -43.06
N GLN A 474 12.95 -15.26 -42.19
CA GLN A 474 12.87 -16.72 -42.08
C GLN A 474 11.41 -17.20 -42.00
N LEU A 475 10.97 -17.93 -43.03
CA LEU A 475 9.67 -18.58 -43.05
C LEU A 475 9.50 -19.50 -41.82
N GLU A 476 8.30 -19.47 -41.24
CA GLU A 476 7.88 -20.30 -40.09
C GLU A 476 8.66 -20.07 -38.78
N LYS A 477 9.50 -19.02 -38.72
CA LYS A 477 10.15 -18.57 -37.49
C LYS A 477 9.38 -17.41 -36.88
N TYR A 478 9.35 -17.39 -35.56
CA TYR A 478 8.70 -16.36 -34.78
C TYR A 478 9.65 -15.85 -33.71
N THR A 479 9.60 -14.57 -33.43
CA THR A 479 10.41 -13.92 -32.40
C THR A 479 9.54 -13.13 -31.43
N SER A 480 9.98 -13.08 -30.18
CA SER A 480 9.35 -12.28 -29.13
C SER A 480 10.46 -11.67 -28.28
N ASN A 481 10.43 -10.36 -28.09
CA ASN A 481 11.40 -9.67 -27.26
C ASN A 481 10.89 -9.57 -25.83
N LEU A 482 11.76 -9.88 -24.88
CA LEU A 482 11.53 -9.74 -23.44
C LEU A 482 12.55 -8.77 -22.87
N LYS A 483 12.08 -7.77 -22.15
CA LYS A 483 12.91 -6.92 -21.30
C LYS A 483 12.65 -7.30 -19.85
N LEU A 484 13.69 -7.82 -19.21
CA LEU A 484 13.64 -8.26 -17.84
C LEU A 484 14.42 -7.29 -16.95
N ASN A 485 13.80 -6.89 -15.84
CA ASN A 485 14.34 -6.01 -14.82
C ASN A 485 14.24 -6.70 -13.46
N LEU A 486 15.36 -6.91 -12.78
CA LEU A 486 15.42 -7.30 -11.37
C LEU A 486 15.99 -6.13 -10.59
N LYS A 487 15.26 -5.65 -9.58
CA LYS A 487 15.77 -4.70 -8.59
C LYS A 487 15.69 -5.29 -7.19
N ILE A 488 16.76 -5.11 -6.43
CA ILE A 488 16.89 -5.60 -5.07
C ILE A 488 17.08 -4.40 -4.16
N TYR A 489 16.28 -4.33 -3.11
CA TYR A 489 16.30 -3.27 -2.12
C TYR A 489 16.53 -3.82 -0.73
N ASP A 490 17.06 -2.99 0.17
CA ASP A 490 17.00 -3.28 1.59
C ASP A 490 15.56 -3.18 2.12
N THR A 491 15.38 -3.46 3.41
CA THR A 491 14.06 -3.36 4.08
C THR A 491 13.51 -1.93 4.20
N LYS A 492 14.32 -0.91 3.88
CA LYS A 492 13.96 0.51 3.82
C LYS A 492 13.74 0.99 2.38
N TYR A 493 13.75 0.08 1.40
CA TYR A 493 13.59 0.37 -0.03
C TYR A 493 14.73 1.21 -0.64
N ASN A 494 15.92 1.18 -0.05
CA ASN A 494 17.13 1.67 -0.73
C ASN A 494 17.60 0.63 -1.73
N GLU A 495 17.86 1.04 -2.98
CA GLU A 495 18.36 0.12 -4.01
C GLU A 495 19.76 -0.40 -3.64
N ILE A 496 19.91 -1.71 -3.66
CA ILE A 496 21.17 -2.42 -3.41
C ILE A 496 21.83 -2.79 -4.74
N THR A 497 21.05 -3.33 -5.67
CA THR A 497 21.51 -3.67 -7.01
C THR A 497 20.33 -3.74 -7.98
N SER A 498 20.62 -3.53 -9.25
CA SER A 498 19.68 -3.69 -10.35
C SER A 498 20.32 -4.47 -11.49
N THR A 499 19.51 -5.22 -12.22
CA THR A 499 19.92 -6.01 -13.39
C THR A 499 18.85 -5.91 -14.45
N GLU A 500 19.26 -5.41 -15.61
CA GLU A 500 18.41 -5.27 -16.80
C GLU A 500 18.97 -6.15 -17.91
N ARG A 501 18.09 -6.93 -18.55
CA ARG A 501 18.45 -7.78 -19.69
C ARG A 501 17.36 -7.76 -20.75
N GLU A 502 17.77 -7.62 -22.00
CA GLU A 502 16.91 -7.81 -23.16
C GLU A 502 17.22 -9.16 -23.82
N VAL A 503 16.17 -9.92 -24.12
CA VAL A 503 16.27 -11.27 -24.69
C VAL A 503 15.30 -11.41 -25.85
N THR A 504 15.82 -11.83 -26.99
CA THR A 504 14.99 -12.26 -28.13
C THR A 504 14.76 -13.77 -28.04
N VAL A 505 13.51 -14.15 -27.80
CA VAL A 505 13.07 -15.55 -27.80
C VAL A 505 12.71 -15.95 -29.22
N ASN A 506 13.35 -17.00 -29.73
CA ASN A 506 13.06 -17.56 -31.04
C ASN A 506 12.20 -18.82 -30.89
N SER A 507 11.23 -19.01 -31.78
CA SER A 507 10.39 -20.19 -31.80
C SER A 507 9.89 -20.52 -33.21
N ASN A 508 9.10 -21.58 -33.34
CA ASN A 508 8.37 -21.98 -34.53
C ASN A 508 6.88 -22.19 -34.20
N ALA A 509 6.04 -22.40 -35.22
CA ALA A 509 4.59 -22.47 -35.05
C ALA A 509 4.11 -23.60 -34.10
N THR A 510 4.80 -24.73 -34.02
CA THR A 510 4.37 -25.88 -33.19
C THR A 510 4.72 -25.71 -31.71
N GLU A 511 5.75 -24.92 -31.41
CA GLU A 511 6.23 -24.65 -30.06
C GLU A 511 5.38 -23.60 -29.32
N LEU A 512 4.73 -22.68 -30.03
CA LEU A 512 4.04 -21.51 -29.44
C LEU A 512 2.99 -21.88 -28.36
N LYS A 513 2.41 -23.09 -28.43
CA LYS A 513 1.38 -23.56 -27.48
C LYS A 513 1.91 -24.50 -26.39
N THR A 514 3.13 -25.00 -26.53
CA THR A 514 3.64 -26.11 -25.71
C THR A 514 4.90 -25.76 -24.94
N HIS A 515 5.63 -24.73 -25.38
CA HIS A 515 6.90 -24.32 -24.79
C HIS A 515 6.75 -23.12 -23.85
N PHE A 516 7.84 -22.85 -23.13
CA PHE A 516 7.96 -21.74 -22.21
C PHE A 516 9.37 -21.14 -22.30
N TYR A 517 9.48 -19.87 -21.96
CA TYR A 517 10.74 -19.21 -21.72
C TYR A 517 11.16 -19.47 -20.28
N LEU A 518 12.34 -20.06 -20.06
CA LEU A 518 12.92 -20.31 -18.74
C LEU A 518 14.30 -19.66 -18.65
N ASP A 519 14.52 -18.90 -17.58
CA ASP A 519 15.77 -18.18 -17.41
C ASP A 519 16.10 -17.93 -15.92
N GLN A 520 17.37 -17.57 -15.67
CA GLN A 520 17.98 -17.45 -14.36
C GLN A 520 18.83 -16.19 -14.25
N ILE A 521 18.78 -15.54 -13.09
CA ILE A 521 19.69 -14.46 -12.70
C ILE A 521 20.38 -14.86 -11.40
N GLU A 522 21.69 -14.70 -11.36
CA GLU A 522 22.48 -14.91 -10.15
C GLU A 522 22.86 -13.56 -9.53
N GLN A 523 22.82 -13.47 -8.21
CA GLN A 523 23.28 -12.30 -7.44
C GLN A 523 24.07 -12.76 -6.22
N GLU A 524 25.15 -12.06 -5.89
CA GLU A 524 25.91 -12.28 -4.66
C GLU A 524 25.48 -11.23 -3.64
N LEU A 525 24.80 -11.66 -2.58
CA LEU A 525 24.26 -10.78 -1.54
C LEU A 525 24.84 -11.10 -0.18
N VAL A 526 25.05 -10.07 0.63
CA VAL A 526 25.34 -10.26 2.06
C VAL A 526 24.12 -10.90 2.73
N PRO A 527 24.30 -11.82 3.70
CA PRO A 527 23.18 -12.39 4.44
C PRO A 527 22.31 -11.31 5.09
N GLY A 528 20.99 -11.43 4.95
CA GLY A 528 20.06 -10.37 5.38
C GLY A 528 18.66 -10.49 4.79
N LYS A 529 17.81 -9.53 5.11
CA LYS A 529 16.45 -9.42 4.54
C LYS A 529 16.41 -8.35 3.47
N TYR A 530 15.77 -8.66 2.36
CA TYR A 530 15.67 -7.80 1.18
C TYR A 530 14.25 -7.78 0.65
N VAL A 531 13.91 -6.71 -0.06
CA VAL A 531 12.73 -6.65 -0.93
C VAL A 531 13.22 -6.79 -2.35
N MET A 532 12.62 -7.69 -3.11
CA MET A 532 12.99 -7.93 -4.50
C MET A 532 11.80 -7.66 -5.39
N ALA A 533 12.07 -7.02 -6.52
CA ALA A 533 11.09 -6.75 -7.55
C ALA A 533 11.62 -7.26 -8.88
N VAL A 534 10.79 -8.02 -9.58
CA VAL A 534 11.04 -8.52 -10.94
C VAL A 534 9.96 -7.97 -11.85
N GLU A 535 10.35 -7.41 -12.98
CA GLU A 535 9.45 -7.02 -14.07
C GLU A 535 9.93 -7.71 -15.36
N ILE A 536 8.99 -8.29 -16.11
CA ILE A 536 9.23 -8.74 -17.48
C ILE A 536 8.22 -8.05 -18.40
N ARG A 537 8.72 -7.30 -19.37
CA ARG A 537 7.94 -6.67 -20.44
C ARG A 537 8.12 -7.43 -21.74
N ASN A 538 7.01 -7.71 -22.41
CA ASN A 538 7.01 -8.32 -23.73
C ASN A 538 6.81 -7.23 -24.80
N ASN A 539 7.74 -7.15 -25.76
CA ASN A 539 7.77 -6.17 -26.85
C ASN A 539 7.47 -4.73 -26.37
N GLU A 540 8.09 -4.35 -25.25
CA GLU A 540 7.91 -3.10 -24.47
C GLU A 540 6.52 -2.82 -23.89
N LYS A 541 5.45 -2.98 -24.70
CA LYS A 541 4.09 -2.54 -24.36
C LYS A 541 3.01 -3.60 -24.53
N ASP A 542 3.34 -4.80 -25.03
CA ASP A 542 2.31 -5.81 -25.31
C ASP A 542 1.75 -6.40 -24.01
N ARG A 543 2.65 -6.79 -23.10
CA ARG A 543 2.30 -7.31 -21.77
C ARG A 543 3.41 -7.05 -20.76
N VAL A 544 3.04 -7.03 -19.49
CA VAL A 544 3.97 -6.87 -18.37
C VAL A 544 3.57 -7.73 -17.19
N GLY A 545 4.55 -8.38 -16.56
CA GLY A 545 4.33 -9.11 -15.32
C GLY A 545 5.33 -8.66 -14.29
N ILE A 546 4.83 -8.43 -13.08
CA ILE A 546 5.58 -7.80 -12.00
C ILE A 546 5.39 -8.62 -10.74
N TYR A 547 6.51 -8.95 -10.10
CA TYR A 547 6.57 -9.76 -8.90
C TYR A 547 7.37 -9.03 -7.85
N GLN A 548 6.78 -8.88 -6.66
CA GLN A 548 7.47 -8.33 -5.51
C GLN A 548 7.38 -9.31 -4.35
N PHE A 549 8.52 -9.64 -3.75
CA PHE A 549 8.57 -10.56 -2.62
C PHE A 549 9.71 -10.20 -1.67
N VAL A 550 9.53 -10.56 -0.39
CA VAL A 550 10.55 -10.41 0.64
C VAL A 550 11.40 -11.67 0.66
N VAL A 551 12.72 -11.51 0.57
CA VAL A 551 13.68 -12.62 0.60
C VAL A 551 14.53 -12.52 1.85
N SER A 552 14.69 -13.66 2.53
CA SER A 552 15.66 -13.81 3.62
C SER A 552 16.87 -14.58 3.08
N VAL A 553 17.93 -13.85 2.76
CA VAL A 553 19.21 -14.39 2.29
C VAL A 553 19.92 -15.05 3.47
N ARG A 554 20.13 -16.37 3.38
CA ARG A 554 20.72 -17.17 4.46
C ARG A 554 22.20 -16.88 4.63
N ASP A 555 22.71 -17.10 5.83
CA ASP A 555 24.14 -16.99 6.14
C ASP A 555 24.81 -18.37 6.04
N TYR A 556 25.82 -18.48 5.18
CA TYR A 556 26.64 -19.67 4.98
C TYR A 556 28.10 -19.49 5.42
N THR A 557 28.40 -18.41 6.15
CA THR A 557 29.77 -18.06 6.58
C THR A 557 30.23 -18.79 7.83
N ALA A 558 29.29 -19.32 8.62
CA ALA A 558 29.62 -20.13 9.80
C ALA A 558 30.24 -21.49 9.38
N ASP A 559 31.29 -21.91 10.08
CA ASP A 559 31.93 -23.22 9.92
C ASP A 559 31.15 -24.33 10.66
N THR A 560 29.84 -24.37 10.44
CA THR A 560 28.93 -25.38 11.00
C THR A 560 28.23 -26.14 9.88
N LEU A 561 27.93 -27.42 10.13
CA LEU A 561 27.17 -28.25 9.20
C LEU A 561 25.87 -27.53 8.80
N THR A 562 25.73 -27.23 7.51
CA THR A 562 24.60 -26.48 6.97
C THR A 562 24.20 -27.07 5.63
N VAL A 563 22.91 -27.03 5.32
CA VAL A 563 22.35 -27.35 4.01
C VAL A 563 21.77 -26.08 3.39
N SER A 564 21.92 -25.93 2.07
CA SER A 564 21.37 -24.81 1.30
C SER A 564 19.83 -24.78 1.32
N ASP A 565 19.25 -23.80 0.64
CA ASP A 565 17.86 -23.94 0.22
C ASP A 565 17.68 -25.13 -0.74
N ILE A 566 16.45 -25.60 -0.84
CA ILE A 566 16.06 -26.67 -1.73
C ILE A 566 15.60 -26.05 -3.04
N GLU A 567 16.27 -26.39 -4.13
CA GLU A 567 15.88 -25.99 -5.48
C GLU A 567 15.01 -27.07 -6.11
N LEU A 568 13.82 -26.69 -6.56
CA LEU A 568 12.96 -27.56 -7.35
C LEU A 568 13.48 -27.59 -8.78
N ALA A 569 13.59 -28.79 -9.36
CA ALA A 569 14.08 -28.99 -10.70
C ALA A 569 13.02 -29.68 -11.57
N GLN A 570 12.94 -29.28 -12.85
CA GLN A 570 12.18 -30.04 -13.84
C GLN A 570 12.90 -31.35 -14.16
N TYR A 571 14.23 -31.26 -14.28
CA TYR A 571 15.12 -32.39 -14.46
C TYR A 571 16.55 -31.99 -14.11
N VAL A 572 17.39 -33.00 -13.90
CA VAL A 572 18.81 -32.88 -13.64
C VAL A 572 19.56 -33.77 -14.62
N ASP A 573 20.61 -33.25 -15.24
CA ASP A 573 21.45 -33.98 -16.21
C ASP A 573 22.93 -33.60 -16.05
N ASN A 574 23.83 -34.33 -16.72
CA ASN A 574 25.24 -33.98 -16.81
C ASN A 574 25.59 -33.43 -18.19
N THR A 575 26.31 -32.31 -18.22
CA THR A 575 26.79 -31.69 -19.45
C THR A 575 28.16 -31.07 -19.27
N LEU A 576 28.95 -31.09 -20.35
CA LEU A 576 30.21 -30.36 -20.46
C LEU A 576 30.03 -29.01 -21.16
N VAL A 577 28.84 -28.76 -21.71
CA VAL A 577 28.51 -27.49 -22.37
C VAL A 577 28.20 -26.46 -21.29
N LYS A 578 28.85 -25.30 -21.39
CA LYS A 578 28.56 -24.18 -20.50
C LYS A 578 27.12 -23.72 -20.72
N ASP A 579 26.34 -23.72 -19.64
CA ASP A 579 24.94 -23.33 -19.61
C ASP A 579 24.67 -22.62 -18.27
N LYS A 580 23.73 -21.68 -18.24
CA LYS A 580 23.37 -20.91 -17.03
C LYS A 580 22.83 -21.78 -15.89
N PHE A 581 22.32 -22.96 -16.21
CA PHE A 581 21.79 -23.93 -15.24
C PHE A 581 22.84 -24.94 -14.74
N VAL A 582 24.10 -24.84 -15.19
CA VAL A 582 25.19 -25.71 -14.73
C VAL A 582 25.71 -25.20 -13.39
N LYS A 583 25.69 -26.06 -12.37
CA LYS A 583 26.08 -25.69 -11.02
C LYS A 583 27.59 -25.45 -10.92
N PRO A 584 28.03 -24.47 -10.11
CA PRO A 584 29.44 -24.08 -10.05
C PRO A 584 30.38 -25.24 -9.72
N GLN A 585 31.47 -25.31 -10.49
CA GLN A 585 32.52 -26.34 -10.39
C GLN A 585 31.99 -27.78 -10.55
N THR A 586 30.94 -27.97 -11.34
CA THR A 586 30.41 -29.30 -11.68
C THR A 586 30.09 -29.43 -13.16
N THR A 587 29.71 -30.63 -13.57
CA THR A 587 29.02 -30.92 -14.84
C THR A 587 27.51 -31.00 -14.69
N LEU A 588 26.98 -30.74 -13.48
CA LEU A 588 25.59 -30.98 -13.14
C LEU A 588 24.74 -29.80 -13.64
N LYS A 589 23.88 -30.05 -14.63
CA LYS A 589 22.87 -29.10 -15.10
C LYS A 589 21.56 -29.38 -14.36
N VAL A 590 21.14 -28.42 -13.55
CA VAL A 590 19.87 -28.48 -12.80
C VAL A 590 18.94 -27.48 -13.44
N VAL A 591 17.96 -27.97 -14.21
CA VAL A 591 16.99 -27.08 -14.87
C VAL A 591 15.88 -26.78 -13.86
N PRO A 592 15.73 -25.52 -13.42
CA PRO A 592 14.85 -25.20 -12.32
C PRO A 592 13.39 -25.36 -12.71
N ASN A 593 12.54 -25.65 -11.73
CA ASN A 593 11.10 -25.60 -11.84
C ASN A 593 10.56 -24.42 -11.01
N PRO A 594 10.36 -23.24 -11.62
CA PRO A 594 9.81 -22.09 -10.92
C PRO A 594 8.29 -22.15 -10.76
N ALA A 595 7.61 -23.17 -11.32
CA ALA A 595 6.16 -23.25 -11.34
C ALA A 595 5.57 -23.39 -9.94
N ALA A 596 4.39 -22.80 -9.73
CA ALA A 596 3.69 -22.80 -8.46
C ALA A 596 3.16 -24.19 -8.03
N GLY A 597 3.18 -25.18 -8.92
CA GLY A 597 2.65 -26.52 -8.67
C GLY A 597 3.46 -27.65 -9.31
N ILE A 598 3.49 -28.80 -8.63
CA ILE A 598 4.09 -30.03 -9.09
C ILE A 598 2.96 -30.99 -9.50
N LEU A 599 2.97 -31.40 -10.76
CA LEU A 599 1.98 -32.36 -11.28
C LEU A 599 2.22 -33.73 -10.65
N LYS A 600 1.15 -34.36 -10.15
CA LYS A 600 1.21 -35.67 -9.50
C LYS A 600 1.83 -36.78 -10.36
N ASP A 601 1.68 -36.73 -11.68
CA ASP A 601 2.22 -37.73 -12.60
C ASP A 601 3.71 -37.48 -12.94
N LYS A 602 4.31 -36.41 -12.42
CA LYS A 602 5.73 -36.08 -12.60
C LYS A 602 6.51 -36.31 -11.32
N PRO A 603 7.74 -36.83 -11.42
CA PRO A 603 8.60 -36.94 -10.25
C PRO A 603 8.96 -35.55 -9.72
N LEU A 604 8.86 -35.37 -8.40
CA LEU A 604 9.39 -34.19 -7.72
C LEU A 604 10.91 -34.31 -7.66
N THR A 605 11.61 -33.58 -8.52
CA THR A 605 13.08 -33.56 -8.50
C THR A 605 13.57 -32.34 -7.73
N VAL A 606 14.54 -32.55 -6.82
CA VAL A 606 15.13 -31.48 -6.02
C VAL A 606 16.65 -31.53 -6.03
N TYR A 607 17.26 -30.35 -5.91
CA TYR A 607 18.70 -30.15 -5.76
C TYR A 607 18.99 -29.38 -4.47
N TYR A 608 20.11 -29.69 -3.82
CA TYR A 608 20.60 -28.96 -2.64
C TYR A 608 22.11 -29.19 -2.46
N GLU A 609 22.74 -28.30 -1.70
CA GLU A 609 24.16 -28.35 -1.36
C GLU A 609 24.33 -28.54 0.16
N ILE A 610 25.30 -29.37 0.54
CA ILE A 610 25.69 -29.62 1.94
C ILE A 610 27.06 -29.00 2.15
N TYR A 611 27.23 -28.26 3.24
CA TYR A 611 28.47 -27.55 3.56
C TYR A 611 29.01 -27.95 4.93
N ASN A 612 30.33 -27.83 5.08
CA ASN A 612 31.07 -28.02 6.32
C ASN A 612 30.89 -29.42 6.93
N LEU A 613 30.84 -30.44 6.07
CA LEU A 613 30.94 -31.85 6.48
C LEU A 613 32.32 -32.13 7.05
N THR A 614 32.36 -32.94 8.11
CA THR A 614 33.61 -33.48 8.64
C THR A 614 34.13 -34.54 7.68
N VAL A 615 35.46 -34.56 7.49
CA VAL A 615 36.14 -35.55 6.67
C VAL A 615 37.09 -36.38 7.51
N ASN A 616 37.30 -37.63 7.11
CA ASN A 616 38.29 -38.52 7.71
C ASN A 616 39.72 -38.18 7.24
N ASN A 617 40.70 -38.97 7.66
CA ASN A 617 42.11 -38.78 7.27
C ASN A 617 42.38 -38.92 5.76
N GLU A 618 41.46 -39.51 4.99
CA GLU A 618 41.52 -39.61 3.52
C GLU A 618 40.81 -38.44 2.81
N GLY A 619 40.24 -37.48 3.56
CA GLY A 619 39.46 -36.38 3.00
C GLY A 619 38.03 -36.74 2.59
N LYS A 620 37.54 -37.94 2.94
CA LYS A 620 36.16 -38.38 2.63
C LYS A 620 35.20 -38.05 3.76
N SER A 621 34.01 -37.58 3.42
CA SER A 621 32.91 -37.33 4.35
C SER A 621 31.96 -38.53 4.43
N SER A 622 31.27 -38.69 5.55
CA SER A 622 30.23 -39.71 5.73
C SER A 622 29.02 -39.08 6.40
N TYR A 623 27.86 -39.18 5.76
CA TYR A 623 26.66 -38.49 6.21
C TYR A 623 25.40 -39.27 5.86
N GLN A 624 24.34 -38.99 6.61
CA GLN A 624 23.01 -39.56 6.42
C GLN A 624 22.05 -38.46 6.01
N VAL A 625 21.28 -38.69 4.95
CA VAL A 625 20.21 -37.78 4.51
C VAL A 625 18.87 -38.44 4.76
N SER A 626 17.96 -37.71 5.40
CA SER A 626 16.57 -38.10 5.63
C SER A 626 15.64 -37.12 4.93
N TYR A 627 14.67 -37.63 4.19
CA TYR A 627 13.68 -36.84 3.46
C TYR A 627 12.30 -37.04 4.09
N SER A 628 11.51 -35.98 4.24
CA SER A 628 10.14 -36.06 4.73
C SER A 628 9.23 -35.14 3.92
N ILE A 629 8.09 -35.66 3.45
CA ILE A 629 7.03 -34.85 2.82
C ILE A 629 5.78 -34.91 3.69
N LYS A 630 5.23 -33.75 4.08
CA LYS A 630 4.08 -33.61 4.99
C LYS A 630 3.01 -32.72 4.35
N MET A 631 1.76 -33.16 4.30
CA MET A 631 0.65 -32.29 3.83
C MET A 631 0.30 -31.24 4.90
N LEU A 632 0.01 -30.01 4.49
CA LEU A 632 -0.32 -28.89 5.39
C LEU A 632 -1.82 -28.58 5.47
N ASP A 633 -2.60 -28.83 4.41
CA ASP A 633 -4.00 -28.37 4.28
C ASP A 633 -5.07 -29.49 4.31
N THR A 634 -4.77 -30.69 4.82
CA THR A 634 -5.74 -31.81 4.77
C THR A 634 -6.61 -31.91 6.03
N ASP A 635 -7.93 -31.99 5.84
CA ASP A 635 -8.91 -32.28 6.89
C ASP A 635 -8.55 -33.58 7.65
N GLN A 636 -8.45 -33.49 8.99
CA GLN A 636 -8.01 -34.60 9.85
C GLN A 636 -8.85 -35.88 9.71
N SER A 637 -10.09 -35.77 9.22
CA SER A 637 -11.02 -36.90 8.99
C SER A 637 -10.50 -37.91 7.96
N PHE A 638 -9.72 -37.48 6.96
CA PHE A 638 -9.27 -38.33 5.85
C PHE A 638 -7.97 -39.11 6.18
N LEU A 639 -7.24 -38.69 7.21
CA LEU A 639 -6.01 -39.34 7.67
C LEU A 639 -6.26 -40.73 8.27
N SER A 640 -7.49 -41.00 8.74
CA SER A 640 -7.87 -42.27 9.35
C SER A 640 -8.03 -43.43 8.34
N SER A 641 -8.35 -43.13 7.08
CA SER A 641 -8.55 -44.14 6.02
C SER A 641 -7.27 -44.60 5.31
N ILE A 642 -6.15 -43.89 5.49
CA ILE A 642 -4.87 -44.19 4.82
C ILE A 642 -3.91 -44.95 5.76
N ALA A 643 -4.23 -45.03 7.05
CA ALA A 643 -3.47 -45.78 8.06
C ALA A 643 -3.29 -47.28 7.74
N GLY A 644 -4.07 -47.84 6.80
CA GLY A 644 -4.03 -49.25 6.42
C GLY A 644 -3.01 -49.62 5.35
N ILE A 645 -2.39 -48.68 4.63
CA ILE A 645 -1.53 -48.99 3.47
C ILE A 645 -0.04 -48.73 3.74
N PHE A 646 0.33 -47.81 4.65
CA PHE A 646 1.73 -47.46 4.91
C PHE A 646 2.02 -47.26 6.41
N SER A 647 2.38 -48.34 7.10
CA SER A 647 2.94 -48.36 8.45
C SER A 647 4.46 -48.06 8.38
N SER A 648 5.11 -47.21 9.18
CA SER A 648 4.84 -46.78 10.56
C SER A 648 5.32 -45.35 10.87
N ASN A 649 4.40 -44.41 11.11
CA ASN A 649 4.30 -43.51 12.27
C ASN A 649 3.13 -42.54 12.01
N LYS A 650 2.49 -42.06 13.08
CA LYS A 650 1.18 -41.37 13.07
C LYS A 650 1.13 -39.97 12.44
N ASP A 651 2.15 -39.56 11.71
CA ASP A 651 2.13 -38.38 10.88
C ASP A 651 2.17 -38.85 9.42
N ALA A 652 1.39 -38.25 8.51
CA ALA A 652 1.43 -38.56 7.09
C ALA A 652 2.77 -38.12 6.47
N SER A 653 3.85 -38.80 6.82
CA SER A 653 5.23 -38.50 6.48
C SER A 653 5.90 -39.73 5.88
N THR A 654 6.18 -39.70 4.59
CA THR A 654 7.09 -40.66 3.96
C THR A 654 8.51 -40.28 4.34
N SER A 655 9.20 -41.14 5.09
CA SER A 655 10.58 -40.93 5.51
C SER A 655 11.51 -41.92 4.82
N SER A 656 12.37 -41.44 3.92
CA SER A 656 13.45 -42.24 3.34
C SER A 656 14.79 -41.78 3.89
N VAL A 657 15.65 -42.73 4.26
CA VAL A 657 16.94 -42.47 4.91
C VAL A 657 18.04 -43.17 4.13
N THR A 658 19.05 -42.41 3.72
CA THR A 658 20.19 -42.93 2.94
C THR A 658 21.50 -42.49 3.58
N VAL A 659 22.43 -43.42 3.74
CA VAL A 659 23.81 -43.12 4.14
C VAL A 659 24.66 -42.98 2.87
N LYS A 660 25.47 -41.92 2.80
CA LYS A 660 26.32 -41.60 1.65
C LYS A 660 27.76 -41.34 2.10
N GLU A 661 28.71 -41.60 1.20
CA GLU A 661 30.10 -41.19 1.32
C GLU A 661 30.39 -40.08 0.30
N GLY A 662 30.94 -38.97 0.79
CA GLY A 662 31.36 -37.83 -0.03
C GLY A 662 32.86 -37.76 -0.23
N LYS A 663 33.29 -36.91 -1.15
CA LYS A 663 34.71 -36.72 -1.52
C LYS A 663 35.32 -35.45 -0.92
N SER A 664 34.53 -34.65 -0.22
CA SER A 664 34.99 -33.40 0.36
C SER A 664 34.13 -32.94 1.55
N THR A 665 34.43 -31.74 2.06
CA THR A 665 33.66 -31.05 3.09
C THR A 665 32.37 -30.41 2.55
N SER A 666 32.16 -30.40 1.22
CA SER A 666 30.95 -29.87 0.59
C SER A 666 30.45 -30.81 -0.51
N GLU A 667 29.19 -31.20 -0.43
CA GLU A 667 28.60 -32.16 -1.38
C GLU A 667 27.38 -31.53 -2.07
N LYS A 668 27.20 -31.87 -3.35
CA LYS A 668 26.08 -31.40 -4.17
C LYS A 668 25.20 -32.59 -4.49
N GLU A 669 23.93 -32.50 -4.16
CA GLU A 669 23.03 -33.64 -4.15
C GLU A 669 21.73 -33.34 -4.88
N TYR A 670 21.15 -34.38 -5.51
CA TYR A 670 19.82 -34.32 -6.09
C TYR A 670 19.10 -35.65 -5.91
N ILE A 671 17.77 -35.60 -5.87
CA ILE A 671 16.92 -36.78 -5.76
C ILE A 671 15.54 -36.52 -6.41
N GLY A 672 14.96 -37.55 -7.00
CA GLY A 672 13.58 -37.55 -7.49
C GLY A 672 12.68 -38.35 -6.56
N PHE A 673 11.51 -37.81 -6.22
CA PHE A 673 10.46 -38.49 -5.47
C PHE A 673 9.28 -38.81 -6.37
N ASP A 674 8.77 -40.05 -6.27
CA ASP A 674 7.44 -40.35 -6.78
C ASP A 674 6.39 -39.79 -5.81
N ILE A 675 5.58 -38.86 -6.30
CA ILE A 675 4.52 -38.19 -5.54
C ILE A 675 3.13 -38.54 -6.05
N SER A 676 3.00 -39.53 -6.94
CA SER A 676 1.74 -39.91 -7.58
C SER A 676 0.66 -40.34 -6.59
N GLU A 677 1.06 -40.92 -5.46
CA GLU A 677 0.17 -41.35 -4.39
C GLU A 677 -0.18 -40.22 -3.39
N LEU A 678 0.52 -39.09 -3.42
CA LEU A 678 0.24 -37.98 -2.50
C LEU A 678 -1.06 -37.26 -2.91
N PRO A 679 -1.89 -36.81 -1.96
CA PRO A 679 -3.07 -36.01 -2.27
C PRO A 679 -2.67 -34.65 -2.85
N LYS A 680 -3.57 -34.03 -3.62
CA LYS A 680 -3.40 -32.64 -4.03
C LYS A 680 -3.48 -31.70 -2.82
N GLY A 681 -2.80 -30.56 -2.91
CA GLY A 681 -2.77 -29.54 -1.86
C GLY A 681 -1.35 -29.12 -1.51
N VAL A 682 -1.23 -28.31 -0.46
CA VAL A 682 0.07 -27.79 -0.02
C VAL A 682 0.79 -28.86 0.81
N ALA A 683 2.05 -29.10 0.49
CA ALA A 683 2.95 -29.99 1.17
C ALA A 683 4.23 -29.27 1.59
N ARG A 684 4.91 -29.80 2.62
CA ARG A 684 6.24 -29.38 3.05
C ARG A 684 7.22 -30.52 2.88
N LEU A 685 8.24 -30.31 2.05
CA LEU A 685 9.40 -31.18 1.93
C LEU A 685 10.47 -30.71 2.92
N GLU A 686 11.02 -31.63 3.71
CA GLU A 686 12.16 -31.40 4.60
C GLU A 686 13.29 -32.35 4.27
N ILE A 687 14.52 -31.81 4.22
CA ILE A 687 15.76 -32.55 4.01
C ILE A 687 16.62 -32.36 5.25
N LYS A 688 16.81 -33.44 6.01
CA LYS A 688 17.65 -33.47 7.21
C LYS A 688 18.96 -34.16 6.87
N VAL A 689 20.08 -33.52 7.20
CA VAL A 689 21.43 -34.07 7.01
C VAL A 689 22.08 -34.27 8.37
N LYS A 690 22.64 -35.45 8.58
CA LYS A 690 23.45 -35.82 9.74
C LYS A 690 24.86 -36.16 9.30
N ASP A 691 25.85 -35.42 9.78
CA ASP A 691 27.26 -35.79 9.63
C ASP A 691 27.57 -36.93 10.60
N LEU A 692 27.99 -38.09 10.08
CA LEU A 692 28.21 -39.30 10.88
C LEU A 692 29.54 -39.28 11.62
N LEU A 693 30.49 -38.43 11.22
CA LEU A 693 31.78 -38.30 11.90
C LEU A 693 31.71 -37.31 13.06
N SER A 694 31.00 -36.19 12.90
CA SER A 694 30.80 -35.20 13.99
C SER A 694 29.52 -35.40 14.80
N ASN A 695 28.59 -36.24 14.33
CA ASN A 695 27.25 -36.43 14.88
C ASN A 695 26.40 -35.15 14.93
N LYS A 696 26.76 -34.11 14.16
CA LYS A 696 25.97 -32.89 13.99
C LYS A 696 24.85 -33.09 12.98
N GLU A 697 23.77 -32.33 13.12
CA GLU A 697 22.59 -32.42 12.27
C GLU A 697 22.13 -31.02 11.82
N THR A 698 21.55 -30.94 10.62
CA THR A 698 20.97 -29.72 10.05
C THR A 698 19.75 -30.07 9.20
N VAL A 699 18.88 -29.09 8.94
CA VAL A 699 17.64 -29.30 8.18
C VAL A 699 17.37 -28.12 7.25
N SER A 700 16.87 -28.40 6.05
CA SER A 700 16.25 -27.44 5.15
C SER A 700 14.83 -27.88 4.84
N GLY A 701 13.95 -26.95 4.48
CA GLY A 701 12.61 -27.29 4.05
C GLY A 701 12.01 -26.27 3.11
N ILE A 702 11.13 -26.74 2.24
CA ILE A 702 10.41 -25.94 1.24
C ILE A 702 8.94 -26.35 1.22
N ASN A 703 8.06 -25.36 1.05
CA ASN A 703 6.65 -25.61 0.81
C ASN A 703 6.41 -25.70 -0.70
N LEU A 704 5.58 -26.65 -1.13
CA LEU A 704 5.24 -26.89 -2.52
C LEU A 704 3.76 -27.24 -2.65
N THR A 705 3.16 -26.97 -3.81
CA THR A 705 1.76 -27.33 -4.07
C THR A 705 1.72 -28.52 -5.02
N ILE A 706 1.01 -29.58 -4.64
CA ILE A 706 0.76 -30.76 -5.48
C ILE A 706 -0.56 -30.54 -6.22
N VAL A 707 -0.53 -30.66 -7.55
CA VAL A 707 -1.67 -30.42 -8.44
C VAL A 707 -1.96 -31.62 -9.32
N GLU A 708 -3.22 -31.77 -9.70
CA GLU A 708 -3.66 -32.76 -10.72
C GLU A 708 -3.55 -32.12 -12.11
N ASP A 709 -3.34 -32.93 -13.15
CA ASP A 709 -3.38 -32.45 -14.52
C ASP A 709 -4.82 -32.15 -14.93
N ASP A 710 -5.23 -30.88 -14.89
CA ASP A 710 -6.57 -30.44 -15.28
C ASP A 710 -6.82 -30.53 -16.81
N LYS A 711 -5.90 -31.09 -17.61
CA LYS A 711 -6.10 -31.32 -19.06
C LYS A 711 -6.83 -32.62 -19.42
N ALA A 712 -7.39 -33.36 -18.47
CA ALA A 712 -8.27 -34.50 -18.74
C ALA A 712 -9.78 -34.19 -18.66
N THR A 713 -10.20 -32.95 -18.37
CA THR A 713 -11.63 -32.58 -18.25
C THR A 713 -12.16 -31.60 -19.30
N SER A 714 -11.42 -31.35 -20.38
CA SER A 714 -11.87 -30.51 -21.50
C SER A 714 -11.87 -31.17 -22.89
N ILE A 715 -11.67 -32.51 -22.98
CA ILE A 715 -11.73 -33.26 -24.27
C ILE A 715 -12.63 -34.52 -24.21
N SER A 716 -13.59 -34.62 -23.27
CA SER A 716 -14.57 -35.75 -23.28
C SER A 716 -16.03 -35.37 -23.07
N LYS A 717 -16.42 -34.09 -23.20
CA LYS A 717 -17.83 -33.65 -23.22
C LYS A 717 -18.23 -32.87 -24.48
N SER A 718 -17.69 -33.24 -25.64
CA SER A 718 -18.20 -32.76 -26.94
C SER A 718 -18.54 -33.88 -27.94
N ASN A 719 -18.62 -35.14 -27.49
CA ASN A 719 -19.02 -36.28 -28.34
C ASN A 719 -19.96 -37.26 -27.63
N GLN A 720 -20.96 -36.76 -26.88
CA GLN A 720 -22.07 -37.58 -26.38
C GLN A 720 -23.43 -36.85 -26.32
N GLU A 721 -23.63 -35.83 -27.16
CA GLU A 721 -24.95 -35.26 -27.47
C GLU A 721 -25.11 -35.18 -28.99
N ASN A 722 -25.18 -36.35 -29.62
CA ASN A 722 -25.74 -36.58 -30.94
C ASN A 722 -26.14 -38.05 -31.03
N GLN A 723 -27.08 -38.45 -30.17
CA GLN A 723 -27.98 -39.60 -30.37
C GLN A 723 -29.03 -39.62 -29.26
N ASN A 724 -30.28 -39.37 -29.69
CA ASN A 724 -31.59 -39.37 -29.00
C ASN A 724 -32.14 -38.00 -28.60
#